data_AF-A0A840PZL4-F1
#
_entry.id   AF-A0A840PZL4-F1
#
_cell.length_a   1.000
_cell.length_b   1.000
_cell.length_c   1.000
_cell.angle_alpha   90.00
_cell.angle_beta   90.00
_cell.angle_gamma   90.00
#
_symmetry.space_group_name_H-M   'P 1'
#
loop_
_entity.id
_entity.type
_entity.pdbx_description
1 polymer ?
#
loop_
_entity_poly.entity_id
_entity_poly.type
_entity_poly.pdbx_seq_one_letter_code
_entity_poly.pdbx_strand_id
1 'polypeptide(L)'
;MSKVLGLDIGVSSVGWGIIDTEKMEIIDAGVRLFEEATRNANEERRGFRGARRLKRRRNHRLERAKKLFEEFGIPTNCIGTGNPYEIRCKALKEKVSLEELAIGLYHIVKRRGTVLDAPLEEEKTGGELSTKEQLKRNSKELETKYVCEIQFERLKKGLVRSHENRFRTEDYIKEARAILNRQAQFHQEINDEFIEKYIELVQKRRAYYDGPGSKKSPTIYGRYFIKNGKFHEMSMIEKMRGKCTYFSDQPRIAKMSFTAELYDLLNGDLNKLQVNGEYLTEEDKKYIVEEIVKKGQKVTIDRILKYKGLPKDTDVRGYRVDLKNEKPIFTEFKGYKNILKLVKEHDLPKEILDNVELLDEISEILTAEKSYERRENDLKKALTNLAGFDEDTNEKIIAALKENTDFKGYHALSKKAIQLILPDLWKTNKNQMELFSELGLESKRYQNISNGKKIKFDDTAILSTVAKRAQREAIKIVNKVREVYGEMDSIVIETARENNSEEAKRKNDENQRKQKKFEKRVAEILSVSTLEELNLKPKQRLALKLWDAQDGQCLYSGERINPYDIVQDFYKFEIDHIIPISISFDDSQENKVLCYREENQEKGQRTPFHYLTSSPKAKRTFEEFRADVMKLYNSGKISNKKREYLLEQRDIMNNEELQKQFINRNLVDTRYAVRSFSMNLRSYFKHHNIPTTVLSIRGGFTNAIRRRARMNKDRNSSYAHHAIDALIVAAIGKLPVFKFFQNFGVNETGVFYDRRTGEVLTEKEFFSEDIYKFIRSLMNYESKIKYSHKVDRKGNRAISDQTIYSTRKVDDEEIIVRKSKNIYTLNKSDAASLIKRINTKPDTFLIAKHNPELFELILKIIKEYDKADNPFKAYYDEHGYILKDGKVPVKFLRYYDGSVGIHLDISNKYPGSKNKVVLKSIKGVRIDIYKNTEGKYKYLGVPHHWFRDDGNNLILDMEKYNQAKLLPYKEIDDSYEFIFSLYRNDLFTIEKKDETLEYIFIGDNNPRNNVIEVDYVHKKRNSKEERVRFSVGKTISRITKFNVDVLGNRYKVEKEEFRSTLQK
;
A
#
# COMPACT_ATOMS: atom_id res chain seq x y z
N MET A 1 -23.25 -14.05 -30.54
CA MET A 1 -23.62 -13.06 -29.51
C MET A 1 -22.99 -11.75 -29.94
N SER A 2 -23.68 -10.61 -29.83
CA SER A 2 -23.17 -9.29 -30.28
C SER A 2 -22.76 -8.35 -29.14
N LYS A 3 -22.96 -8.76 -27.88
CA LYS A 3 -22.79 -7.87 -26.72
C LYS A 3 -21.36 -7.89 -26.17
N VAL A 4 -20.82 -6.71 -25.88
CA VAL A 4 -19.47 -6.55 -25.32
C VAL A 4 -19.54 -5.76 -24.02
N LEU A 5 -18.93 -6.30 -22.97
CA LEU A 5 -18.79 -5.64 -21.67
C LEU A 5 -17.39 -5.00 -21.55
N GLY A 6 -17.34 -3.68 -21.38
CA GLY A 6 -16.13 -2.97 -20.98
C GLY A 6 -16.07 -2.76 -19.47
N LEU A 7 -14.87 -2.84 -18.89
CA LEU A 7 -14.60 -2.59 -17.48
C LEU A 7 -13.42 -1.63 -17.32
N ASP A 8 -13.63 -0.50 -16.63
CA ASP A 8 -12.56 0.40 -16.14
C ASP A 8 -12.36 0.18 -14.64
N ILE A 9 -11.33 -0.58 -14.27
CA ILE A 9 -11.06 -0.97 -12.87
C ILE A 9 -10.08 0.01 -12.22
N GLY A 10 -10.60 0.91 -11.38
CA GLY A 10 -9.85 1.85 -10.56
C GLY A 10 -9.53 1.35 -9.14
N VAL A 11 -8.88 2.20 -8.34
CA VAL A 11 -8.53 1.92 -6.93
C VAL A 11 -9.73 2.00 -5.97
N SER A 12 -10.73 2.81 -6.32
CA SER A 12 -11.94 3.07 -5.51
C SER A 12 -13.23 3.08 -6.35
N SER A 13 -13.14 2.65 -7.61
CA SER A 13 -14.25 2.64 -8.56
C SER A 13 -14.06 1.49 -9.55
N VAL A 14 -15.18 0.98 -10.07
CA VAL A 14 -15.20 0.17 -11.30
C VAL A 14 -16.28 0.75 -12.20
N GLY A 15 -15.87 1.33 -13.33
CA GLY A 15 -16.77 1.67 -14.43
C GLY A 15 -17.12 0.43 -15.22
N TRP A 16 -18.37 0.32 -15.67
CA TRP A 16 -18.82 -0.74 -16.56
C TRP A 16 -19.72 -0.17 -17.66
N GLY A 17 -19.65 -0.77 -18.84
CA GLY A 17 -20.47 -0.36 -19.98
C GLY A 17 -20.68 -1.53 -20.94
N ILE A 18 -21.90 -1.64 -21.49
CA ILE A 18 -22.29 -2.69 -22.42
C ILE A 18 -22.66 -2.05 -23.75
N ILE A 19 -22.10 -2.59 -24.84
CA ILE A 19 -22.42 -2.19 -26.21
C ILE A 19 -22.90 -3.39 -27.02
N ASP A 20 -23.71 -3.13 -28.04
CA ASP A 20 -24.04 -4.09 -29.09
C ASP A 20 -23.17 -3.80 -30.31
N THR A 21 -22.40 -4.79 -30.80
CA THR A 21 -21.50 -4.59 -31.94
C THR A 21 -22.17 -4.74 -33.29
N GLU A 22 -23.32 -5.40 -33.36
CA GLU A 22 -24.09 -5.52 -34.61
C GLU A 22 -24.90 -4.26 -34.85
N LYS A 23 -25.55 -3.74 -33.80
CA LYS A 23 -26.33 -2.48 -33.87
C LYS A 23 -25.48 -1.22 -33.68
N MET A 24 -24.26 -1.37 -33.17
CA MET A 24 -23.37 -0.27 -32.77
C MET A 24 -24.02 0.72 -31.79
N GLU A 25 -24.70 0.19 -30.77
CA GLU A 25 -25.43 0.98 -29.79
C GLU A 25 -24.93 0.74 -28.36
N ILE A 26 -25.13 1.72 -27.48
CA ILE A 26 -24.89 1.58 -26.04
C ILE A 26 -26.15 0.98 -25.40
N ILE A 27 -25.99 -0.16 -24.72
CA ILE A 27 -27.09 -0.85 -24.02
C ILE A 27 -27.29 -0.28 -22.61
N ASP A 28 -26.22 -0.24 -21.80
CA ASP A 28 -26.29 0.26 -20.42
C ASP A 28 -24.88 0.58 -19.91
N ALA A 29 -24.78 1.44 -18.89
CA ALA A 29 -23.50 1.77 -18.26
C ALA A 29 -23.67 2.31 -16.84
N GLY A 30 -22.66 2.10 -16.01
CA GLY A 30 -22.68 2.54 -14.63
C GLY A 30 -21.32 2.54 -13.94
N VAL A 31 -21.32 3.03 -12.70
CA VAL A 31 -20.13 3.13 -11.86
C VAL A 31 -20.40 2.50 -10.49
N ARG A 32 -19.54 1.56 -10.11
CA ARG A 32 -19.51 0.99 -8.76
C ARG A 32 -18.42 1.67 -7.94
N LEU A 33 -18.82 2.40 -6.91
CA LEU A 33 -17.95 3.16 -6.00
C LEU A 33 -17.76 2.43 -4.68
N PHE A 34 -16.54 2.45 -4.14
CA PHE A 34 -16.21 1.84 -2.87
C PHE A 34 -15.01 2.52 -2.22
N GLU A 35 -14.94 2.46 -0.89
CA GLU A 35 -13.75 2.96 -0.19
C GLU A 35 -12.50 2.20 -0.65
N GLU A 36 -11.42 2.93 -0.92
CA GLU A 36 -10.11 2.36 -1.18
C GLU A 36 -9.71 1.44 -0.01
N ALA A 37 -9.18 0.25 -0.31
CA ALA A 37 -8.67 -0.65 0.72
C ALA A 37 -7.27 -0.21 1.18
N THR A 38 -7.19 1.00 1.76
CA THR A 38 -5.93 1.60 2.18
C THR A 38 -5.20 0.69 3.18
N ARG A 39 -3.88 0.55 2.99
CA ARG A 39 -3.01 -0.20 3.90
C ARG A 39 -3.09 0.37 5.34
N ASN A 40 -3.30 1.68 5.45
CA ASN A 40 -3.26 2.47 6.68
C ASN A 40 -4.26 1.97 7.74
N ALA A 41 -5.52 1.67 7.39
CA ALA A 41 -6.51 1.22 8.39
C ALA A 41 -6.18 -0.14 9.03
N ASN A 42 -5.65 -1.08 8.23
CA ASN A 42 -5.22 -2.39 8.75
C ASN A 42 -3.91 -2.28 9.55
N GLU A 43 -3.05 -1.36 9.16
CA GLU A 43 -1.82 -1.03 9.86
C GLU A 43 -2.10 -0.40 11.23
N GLU A 44 -3.02 0.58 11.32
CA GLU A 44 -3.51 1.13 12.58
C GLU A 44 -4.12 0.05 13.47
N ARG A 45 -5.00 -0.80 12.93
CA ARG A 45 -5.57 -1.94 13.67
C ARG A 45 -4.47 -2.86 14.21
N ARG A 46 -3.41 -3.11 13.43
CA ARG A 46 -2.25 -3.91 13.84
C ARG A 46 -1.45 -3.19 14.93
N GLY A 47 -1.23 -1.88 14.79
CA GLY A 47 -0.60 -1.01 15.78
C GLY A 47 -1.30 -1.06 17.13
N PHE A 48 -2.62 -0.83 17.17
CA PHE A 48 -3.38 -0.93 18.43
C PHE A 48 -3.38 -2.34 19.02
N ARG A 49 -3.47 -3.39 18.18
CA ARG A 49 -3.37 -4.78 18.65
C ARG A 49 -2.00 -5.05 19.27
N GLY A 50 -0.93 -4.54 18.67
CA GLY A 50 0.43 -4.59 19.20
C GLY A 50 0.53 -3.86 20.55
N ALA A 51 0.08 -2.62 20.62
CA ALA A 51 0.08 -1.80 21.83
C ALA A 51 -0.70 -2.47 22.98
N ARG A 52 -1.89 -3.03 22.72
CA ARG A 52 -2.67 -3.78 23.71
C ARG A 52 -1.90 -5.00 24.22
N ARG A 53 -1.25 -5.77 23.33
CA ARG A 53 -0.42 -6.93 23.73
C ARG A 53 0.78 -6.50 24.57
N LEU A 54 1.45 -5.40 24.21
CA LEU A 54 2.57 -4.85 24.98
C LEU A 54 2.12 -4.43 26.39
N LYS A 55 1.02 -3.67 26.49
CA LYS A 55 0.44 -3.27 27.78
C LYS A 55 0.05 -4.49 28.62
N ARG A 56 -0.69 -5.44 28.05
CA ARG A 56 -1.11 -6.67 28.74
C ARG A 56 0.08 -7.49 29.24
N ARG A 57 1.09 -7.71 28.41
CA ARG A 57 2.29 -8.47 28.79
C ARG A 57 3.14 -7.74 29.82
N ARG A 58 3.18 -6.40 29.78
CA ARG A 58 3.83 -5.61 30.84
C ARG A 58 3.11 -5.78 32.16
N ASN A 59 1.78 -5.61 32.19
CA ASN A 59 0.98 -5.81 33.40
C ASN A 59 1.13 -7.23 33.95
N HIS A 60 1.02 -8.24 33.09
CA HIS A 60 1.19 -9.63 33.51
C HIS A 60 2.59 -9.94 34.04
N ARG A 61 3.64 -9.32 33.48
CA ARG A 61 5.00 -9.45 34.01
C ARG A 61 5.13 -8.81 35.40
N LEU A 62 4.46 -7.68 35.62
CA LEU A 62 4.42 -7.02 36.93
C LEU A 62 3.65 -7.84 37.96
N GLU A 63 2.54 -8.47 37.57
CA GLU A 63 1.81 -9.43 38.43
C GLU A 63 2.70 -10.61 38.81
N ARG A 64 3.45 -11.19 37.84
CA ARG A 64 4.41 -12.26 38.11
C ARG A 64 5.57 -11.81 39.02
N ALA A 65 6.01 -10.56 38.93
CA ALA A 65 7.03 -10.03 39.83
C ALA A 65 6.50 -9.96 41.27
N LYS A 66 5.26 -9.50 41.47
CA LYS A 66 4.64 -9.47 42.81
C LYS A 66 4.51 -10.87 43.39
N LYS A 67 4.03 -11.84 42.59
CA LYS A 67 3.94 -13.24 43.03
C LYS A 67 5.31 -13.81 43.40
N LEU A 68 6.34 -13.54 42.60
CA LEU A 68 7.71 -13.96 42.90
C LEU A 68 8.21 -13.33 44.21
N PHE A 69 7.89 -12.06 44.47
CA PHE A 69 8.25 -11.41 45.72
C PHE A 69 7.54 -12.05 46.92
N GLU A 70 6.23 -12.30 46.79
CA GLU A 70 5.43 -12.98 47.82
C GLU A 70 5.92 -14.40 48.11
N GLU A 71 6.27 -15.18 47.08
CA GLU A 71 6.83 -16.54 47.20
C GLU A 71 8.12 -16.58 48.03
N PHE A 72 8.92 -15.51 48.01
CA PHE A 72 10.20 -15.40 48.72
C PHE A 72 10.13 -14.46 49.93
N GLY A 73 8.94 -14.08 50.41
CA GLY A 73 8.78 -13.27 51.62
C GLY A 73 9.11 -11.77 51.46
N ILE A 74 9.25 -11.26 50.24
CA ILE A 74 9.56 -9.86 49.95
C ILE A 74 8.26 -9.02 49.93
N PRO A 75 8.15 -7.91 50.70
CA PRO A 75 6.92 -7.12 50.80
C PRO A 75 6.50 -6.44 49.47
N THR A 76 5.20 -6.43 49.16
CA THR A 76 4.66 -5.84 47.90
C THR A 76 3.72 -4.64 48.08
N ASN A 77 3.32 -4.34 49.31
CA ASN A 77 2.47 -3.21 49.69
C ASN A 77 3.16 -1.84 49.49
N CYS A 78 4.49 -1.79 49.64
CA CYS A 78 5.33 -0.60 49.45
C CYS A 78 5.54 -0.20 47.98
N ILE A 79 5.13 -1.03 47.02
CA ILE A 79 5.40 -0.77 45.60
C ILE A 79 4.69 0.51 45.14
N GLY A 80 5.50 1.56 44.93
CA GLY A 80 5.05 2.87 44.46
C GLY A 80 5.21 4.01 45.47
N THR A 81 5.70 3.75 46.68
CA THR A 81 5.81 4.74 47.76
C THR A 81 7.19 5.39 47.94
N GLY A 82 8.16 5.15 47.03
CA GLY A 82 9.52 5.71 47.10
C GLY A 82 10.14 6.03 45.74
N ASN A 83 11.36 6.59 45.73
CA ASN A 83 12.10 6.95 44.52
C ASN A 83 12.92 5.75 43.98
N PRO A 84 12.46 5.05 42.93
CA PRO A 84 13.12 3.83 42.47
C PRO A 84 14.47 4.07 41.78
N TYR A 85 14.83 5.31 41.42
CA TYR A 85 16.13 5.59 40.82
C TYR A 85 17.21 5.65 41.90
N GLU A 86 16.93 6.40 42.96
CA GLU A 86 17.79 6.54 44.13
C GLU A 86 17.98 5.22 44.86
N ILE A 87 16.88 4.50 45.13
CA ILE A 87 16.93 3.21 45.83
C ILE A 87 17.80 2.20 45.06
N ARG A 88 17.71 2.14 43.73
CA ARG A 88 18.57 1.25 42.93
C ARG A 88 20.04 1.63 43.02
N CYS A 89 20.38 2.91 43.02
CA CYS A 89 21.76 3.37 43.23
C CYS A 89 22.26 3.02 44.64
N LYS A 90 21.41 3.18 45.66
CA LYS A 90 21.72 2.83 47.05
C LYS A 90 22.00 1.34 47.21
N ALA A 91 21.12 0.50 46.66
CA ALA A 91 21.21 -0.96 46.72
C ALA A 91 22.44 -1.55 46.00
N LEU A 92 23.12 -0.79 45.13
CA LEU A 92 24.40 -1.21 44.54
C LEU A 92 25.56 -1.11 45.53
N LYS A 93 25.48 -0.25 46.56
CA LYS A 93 26.60 0.13 47.42
C LYS A 93 26.40 -0.37 48.86
N GLU A 94 25.21 -0.17 49.40
CA GLU A 94 24.89 -0.43 50.80
C GLU A 94 23.61 -1.26 50.97
N LYS A 95 23.35 -1.69 52.22
CA LYS A 95 22.13 -2.43 52.58
C LYS A 95 20.90 -1.54 52.43
N VAL A 96 19.87 -2.03 51.76
CA VAL A 96 18.53 -1.40 51.72
C VAL A 96 17.51 -2.32 52.38
N SER A 97 16.35 -1.80 52.79
CA SER A 97 15.28 -2.66 53.30
C SER A 97 14.69 -3.55 52.20
N LEU A 98 14.04 -4.66 52.56
CA LEU A 98 13.32 -5.50 51.57
C LEU A 98 12.20 -4.72 50.86
N GLU A 99 11.57 -3.77 51.54
CA GLU A 99 10.57 -2.88 50.95
C GLU A 99 11.17 -1.96 49.89
N GLU A 100 12.30 -1.31 50.21
CA GLU A 100 13.05 -0.50 49.26
C GLU A 100 13.50 -1.34 48.06
N LEU A 101 14.07 -2.53 48.32
CA LEU A 101 14.52 -3.45 47.27
C LEU A 101 13.38 -3.84 46.33
N ALA A 102 12.19 -4.16 46.87
CA ALA A 102 11.00 -4.45 46.08
C ALA A 102 10.61 -3.30 45.14
N ILE A 103 10.67 -2.05 45.61
CA ILE A 103 10.40 -0.85 44.79
C ILE A 103 11.40 -0.76 43.63
N GLY A 104 12.69 -0.94 43.90
CA GLY A 104 13.76 -0.90 42.90
C GLY A 104 13.63 -1.99 41.84
N LEU A 105 13.48 -3.25 42.27
CA LEU A 105 13.35 -4.40 41.38
C LEU A 105 12.07 -4.32 40.53
N TYR A 106 10.93 -3.97 41.13
CA TYR A 106 9.68 -3.81 40.40
C TYR A 106 9.77 -2.73 39.30
N HIS A 107 10.56 -1.68 39.54
CA HIS A 107 10.81 -0.64 38.54
C HIS A 107 11.58 -1.15 37.32
N ILE A 108 12.62 -1.98 37.51
CA ILE A 108 13.37 -2.63 36.42
C ILE A 108 12.42 -3.52 35.59
N VAL A 109 11.61 -4.36 36.24
CA VAL A 109 10.64 -5.23 35.57
C VAL A 109 9.67 -4.40 34.70
N LYS A 110 9.22 -3.24 35.19
CA LYS A 110 8.33 -2.32 34.45
C LYS A 110 8.99 -1.76 33.19
N ARG A 111 10.31 -1.52 33.22
CA ARG A 111 11.09 -0.79 32.21
C ARG A 111 12.40 -1.49 31.82
N ARG A 112 12.31 -2.77 31.47
CA ARG A 112 13.42 -3.67 31.09
C ARG A 112 14.19 -3.41 29.78
N GLY A 113 14.23 -2.17 29.28
CA GLY A 113 14.97 -1.84 28.05
C GLY A 113 14.44 -2.46 26.75
N THR A 114 15.28 -2.45 25.71
CA THR A 114 15.02 -3.01 24.38
C THR A 114 16.09 -4.03 23.97
N VAL A 115 15.76 -4.90 23.03
CA VAL A 115 16.74 -5.79 22.39
C VAL A 115 16.70 -5.50 20.89
N LEU A 116 17.86 -5.40 20.25
CA LEU A 116 17.97 -5.28 18.80
C LEU A 116 18.15 -6.68 18.22
N ASP A 117 17.31 -7.03 17.24
CA ASP A 117 17.39 -8.31 16.54
C ASP A 117 18.30 -8.22 15.28
N ALA A 118 19.01 -7.10 15.09
CA ALA A 118 19.93 -6.84 13.99
C ALA A 118 21.21 -6.14 14.51
N PRO A 119 22.38 -6.37 13.89
CA PRO A 119 23.62 -5.69 14.27
C PRO A 119 23.48 -4.17 14.19
N LEU A 120 24.25 -3.46 15.00
CA LEU A 120 24.38 -2.00 14.94
C LEU A 120 25.24 -1.60 13.72
N GLU A 121 24.81 -1.96 12.51
CA GLU A 121 25.45 -1.42 11.31
C GLU A 121 25.15 0.08 11.16
N GLU A 122 26.15 0.79 10.64
CA GLU A 122 26.19 2.23 10.43
C GLU A 122 25.25 2.66 9.30
N GLU A 123 23.96 2.80 9.58
CA GLU A 123 23.07 3.56 8.70
C GLU A 123 23.39 5.06 8.85
N LYS A 124 23.95 5.68 7.80
CA LYS A 124 24.14 7.14 7.68
C LYS A 124 22.84 7.95 7.52
N THR A 125 21.66 7.34 7.67
CA THR A 125 20.36 7.94 7.32
C THR A 125 19.27 7.75 8.39
N GLY A 126 19.63 7.78 9.67
CA GLY A 126 18.68 7.99 10.77
C GLY A 126 18.83 9.41 11.32
N GLY A 127 17.74 10.15 11.49
CA GLY A 127 17.82 11.43 12.23
C GLY A 127 18.18 11.18 13.70
N GLU A 128 18.79 12.17 14.37
CA GLU A 128 19.43 12.13 15.72
C GLU A 128 18.63 11.49 16.87
N LEU A 129 17.35 11.15 16.66
CA LEU A 129 16.42 10.54 17.63
C LEU A 129 16.22 9.03 17.44
N SER A 130 17.00 8.40 16.57
CA SER A 130 16.89 6.96 16.28
C SER A 130 17.23 6.10 17.52
N THR A 131 16.58 4.94 17.66
CA THR A 131 16.84 4.03 18.79
C THR A 131 18.28 3.48 18.76
N LYS A 132 18.83 3.21 17.56
CA LYS A 132 20.19 2.66 17.41
C LYS A 132 21.27 3.65 17.88
N GLU A 133 21.19 4.91 17.43
CA GLU A 133 22.16 5.94 17.84
C GLU A 133 22.07 6.21 19.35
N GLN A 134 20.86 6.29 19.89
CA GLN A 134 20.70 6.52 21.32
C GLN A 134 21.27 5.37 22.17
N LEU A 135 21.09 4.12 21.73
CA LEU A 135 21.71 2.97 22.40
C LEU A 135 23.24 3.05 22.32
N LYS A 136 23.82 3.45 21.18
CA LYS A 136 25.28 3.66 21.04
C LYS A 136 25.80 4.75 21.98
N ARG A 137 25.08 5.88 22.10
CA ARG A 137 25.43 6.97 23.04
C ARG A 137 25.39 6.48 24.49
N ASN A 138 24.30 5.84 24.89
CA ASN A 138 24.15 5.32 26.25
C ASN A 138 25.15 4.20 26.57
N SER A 139 25.54 3.37 25.58
CA SER A 139 26.55 2.33 25.78
C SER A 139 27.89 2.90 26.24
N LYS A 140 28.29 4.09 25.76
CA LYS A 140 29.52 4.76 26.23
C LYS A 140 29.43 5.17 27.71
N GLU A 141 28.30 5.72 28.13
CA GLU A 141 28.08 6.06 29.55
C GLU A 141 28.07 4.81 30.44
N LEU A 142 27.62 3.66 29.92
CA LEU A 142 27.53 2.38 30.62
C LEU A 142 28.87 1.63 30.75
N GLU A 143 29.94 2.13 30.15
CA GLU A 143 31.30 1.59 30.35
C GLU A 143 31.73 1.78 31.80
N THR A 144 31.34 2.89 32.43
CA THR A 144 31.74 3.26 33.80
C THR A 144 30.59 3.30 34.80
N LYS A 145 29.33 3.24 34.34
CA LYS A 145 28.13 3.40 35.19
C LYS A 145 27.09 2.31 34.96
N TYR A 146 26.20 2.14 35.93
CA TYR A 146 24.97 1.37 35.76
C TYR A 146 23.81 2.25 35.25
N VAL A 147 22.75 1.62 34.74
CA VAL A 147 21.59 2.34 34.17
C VAL A 147 20.92 3.25 35.21
N CYS A 148 20.82 2.81 36.47
CA CYS A 148 20.23 3.59 37.56
C CYS A 148 21.02 4.87 37.86
N GLU A 149 22.35 4.84 37.80
CA GLU A 149 23.21 5.99 38.06
C GLU A 149 23.03 7.07 37.00
N ILE A 150 23.05 6.67 35.72
CA ILE A 150 22.76 7.56 34.59
C ILE A 150 21.35 8.17 34.73
N GLN A 151 20.35 7.33 35.03
CA GLN A 151 18.98 7.80 35.21
C GLN A 151 18.83 8.73 36.42
N PHE A 152 19.57 8.51 37.50
CA PHE A 152 19.54 9.35 38.69
C PHE A 152 20.21 10.71 38.45
N GLU A 153 21.33 10.75 37.71
CA GLU A 153 21.94 12.00 37.26
C GLU A 153 20.99 12.82 36.39
N ARG A 154 20.29 12.16 35.46
CA ARG A 154 19.25 12.80 34.62
C ARG A 154 18.06 13.28 35.45
N LEU A 155 17.74 12.60 36.55
CA LEU A 155 16.68 13.01 37.48
C LEU A 155 17.06 14.32 38.18
N LYS A 156 18.31 14.46 38.64
CA LYS A 156 18.83 15.70 39.23
C LYS A 156 18.76 16.88 38.25
N LYS A 157 18.89 16.60 36.94
CA LYS A 157 18.69 17.58 35.85
C LYS A 157 17.22 17.81 35.47
N GLY A 158 16.26 17.17 36.15
CA GLY A 158 14.83 17.41 36.00
C GLY A 158 14.09 16.58 34.93
N LEU A 159 14.77 15.73 34.15
CA LEU A 159 14.10 14.89 33.14
C LEU A 159 14.77 13.53 32.91
N VAL A 160 14.10 12.46 33.36
CA VAL A 160 14.52 11.07 33.08
C VAL A 160 13.76 10.46 31.90
N ARG A 161 12.54 10.94 31.61
CA ARG A 161 11.61 10.27 30.68
C ARG A 161 11.62 10.93 29.32
N SER A 162 12.75 10.81 28.62
CA SER A 162 12.98 11.31 27.27
C SER A 162 13.30 10.17 26.28
N HIS A 163 13.55 10.53 25.01
CA HIS A 163 14.09 9.59 24.03
C HIS A 163 15.47 9.05 24.42
N GLU A 164 16.21 9.77 25.28
CA GLU A 164 17.54 9.40 25.75
C GLU A 164 17.50 8.23 26.74
N ASN A 165 16.34 7.93 27.33
CA ASN A 165 16.17 6.86 28.30
C ASN A 165 15.86 5.51 27.64
N ARG A 166 16.66 5.15 26.63
CA ARG A 166 16.60 3.89 25.91
C ARG A 166 17.88 3.10 26.18
N PHE A 167 17.76 2.03 26.95
CA PHE A 167 18.88 1.14 27.28
C PHE A 167 18.59 -0.28 26.78
N ARG A 168 19.62 -1.12 26.66
CA ARG A 168 19.44 -2.53 26.29
C ARG A 168 18.87 -3.30 27.47
N THR A 169 18.19 -4.41 27.18
CA THR A 169 17.75 -5.32 28.24
C THR A 169 18.94 -5.93 28.98
N GLU A 170 20.05 -6.20 28.28
CA GLU A 170 21.31 -6.67 28.87
C GLU A 170 21.86 -5.70 29.92
N ASP A 171 21.81 -4.38 29.66
CA ASP A 171 22.29 -3.36 30.60
C ASP A 171 21.48 -3.39 31.91
N TYR A 172 20.15 -3.57 31.81
CA TYR A 172 19.29 -3.74 32.99
C TYR A 172 19.53 -5.07 33.72
N ILE A 173 19.89 -6.14 33.00
CA ILE A 173 20.24 -7.43 33.60
C ILE A 173 21.57 -7.29 34.35
N LYS A 174 22.57 -6.62 33.77
CA LYS A 174 23.86 -6.32 34.42
C LYS A 174 23.66 -5.55 35.72
N GLU A 175 22.85 -4.48 35.69
CA GLU A 175 22.48 -3.73 36.90
C GLU A 175 21.73 -4.62 37.91
N ALA A 176 20.71 -5.36 37.47
CA ALA A 176 19.92 -6.19 38.37
C ALA A 176 20.77 -7.26 39.08
N ARG A 177 21.68 -7.94 38.36
CA ARG A 177 22.60 -8.91 38.95
C ARG A 177 23.52 -8.24 39.98
N ALA A 178 24.06 -7.06 39.67
CA ALA A 178 24.91 -6.33 40.61
C ALA A 178 24.15 -5.95 41.90
N ILE A 179 22.92 -5.44 41.78
CA ILE A 179 22.05 -5.14 42.94
C ILE A 179 21.78 -6.40 43.75
N LEU A 180 21.30 -7.47 43.10
CA LEU A 180 20.87 -8.68 43.78
C LEU A 180 22.04 -9.39 44.49
N ASN A 181 23.20 -9.53 43.83
CA ASN A 181 24.39 -10.14 44.43
C ASN A 181 24.89 -9.36 45.64
N ARG A 182 24.78 -8.02 45.61
CA ARG A 182 25.13 -7.19 46.77
C ARG A 182 24.14 -7.38 47.91
N GLN A 183 22.84 -7.41 47.60
CA GLN A 183 21.80 -7.54 48.62
C GLN A 183 21.67 -8.95 49.21
N ALA A 184 22.08 -10.00 48.48
CA ALA A 184 22.17 -11.38 48.97
C ALA A 184 23.09 -11.53 50.20
N GLN A 185 24.06 -10.62 50.37
CA GLN A 185 24.94 -10.59 51.54
C GLN A 185 24.22 -10.14 52.82
N PHE A 186 23.05 -9.50 52.69
CA PHE A 186 22.32 -8.87 53.79
C PHE A 186 20.94 -9.48 54.06
N HIS A 187 20.37 -10.20 53.09
CA HIS A 187 19.00 -10.74 53.11
C HIS A 187 18.99 -12.18 52.59
N GLN A 188 18.49 -13.12 53.40
CA GLN A 188 18.46 -14.55 53.06
C GLN A 188 17.42 -14.89 51.99
N GLU A 189 16.40 -14.03 51.84
CA GLU A 189 15.34 -14.10 50.84
C GLU A 189 15.90 -13.98 49.41
N ILE A 190 17.07 -13.37 49.24
CA ILE A 190 17.73 -13.14 47.94
C ILE A 190 18.76 -14.26 47.68
N ASN A 191 18.27 -15.48 47.48
CA ASN A 191 19.09 -16.63 47.14
C ASN A 191 19.25 -16.81 45.61
N ASP A 192 20.11 -17.73 45.17
CA ASP A 192 20.40 -17.97 43.74
C ASP A 192 19.13 -18.32 42.95
N GLU A 193 18.20 -19.06 43.54
CA GLU A 193 16.92 -19.41 42.91
C GLU A 193 16.08 -18.16 42.61
N PHE A 194 15.98 -17.23 43.58
CA PHE A 194 15.30 -15.96 43.39
C PHE A 194 15.98 -15.12 42.31
N ILE A 195 17.30 -15.03 42.34
CA ILE A 195 18.10 -14.26 41.37
C ILE A 195 17.81 -14.75 39.95
N GLU A 196 17.93 -16.06 39.69
CA GLU A 196 17.72 -16.60 38.35
C GLU A 196 16.25 -16.46 37.90
N LYS A 197 15.27 -16.72 38.78
CA LYS A 197 13.84 -16.50 38.47
C LYS A 197 13.56 -15.03 38.13
N TYR A 198 14.17 -14.10 38.86
CA TYR A 198 14.01 -12.67 38.64
C TYR A 198 14.65 -12.24 37.31
N ILE A 199 15.88 -12.67 37.02
CA ILE A 199 16.57 -12.36 35.77
C ILE A 199 15.81 -12.96 34.57
N GLU A 200 15.31 -14.19 34.68
CA GLU A 200 14.45 -14.79 33.65
C GLU A 200 13.21 -13.92 33.41
N LEU A 201 12.57 -13.42 34.47
CA LEU A 201 11.40 -12.54 34.35
C LEU A 201 11.71 -11.25 33.59
N VAL A 202 12.88 -10.65 33.83
CA VAL A 202 13.37 -9.46 33.12
C VAL A 202 13.66 -9.80 31.66
N GLN A 203 14.45 -10.84 31.38
CA GLN A 203 14.93 -11.21 30.04
C GLN A 203 13.82 -11.76 29.13
N LYS A 204 12.93 -12.61 29.66
CA LYS A 204 12.01 -13.42 28.86
C LYS A 204 11.10 -12.59 27.97
N ARG A 205 11.18 -12.86 26.67
CA ARG A 205 10.30 -12.32 25.64
C ARG A 205 9.88 -13.42 24.70
N ARG A 206 8.76 -13.21 24.02
CA ARG A 206 8.33 -14.11 22.94
C ARG A 206 9.09 -13.73 21.69
N ALA A 207 9.68 -14.72 21.04
CA ALA A 207 10.27 -14.53 19.73
C ALA A 207 9.20 -14.20 18.69
N TYR A 208 9.61 -13.51 17.61
CA TYR A 208 8.69 -13.14 16.53
C TYR A 208 8.14 -14.38 15.80
N TYR A 209 8.94 -15.47 15.75
CA TYR A 209 8.60 -16.73 15.08
C TYR A 209 7.65 -17.63 15.88
N ASP A 210 7.41 -17.36 17.17
CA ASP A 210 6.40 -18.09 17.97
C ASP A 210 5.04 -17.38 18.01
N GLY A 211 5.06 -16.05 17.96
CA GLY A 211 3.85 -15.23 18.07
C GLY A 211 3.17 -15.29 19.46
N PRO A 212 1.89 -14.90 19.55
CA PRO A 212 1.08 -14.97 20.77
C PRO A 212 0.53 -16.39 21.05
N GLY A 213 0.03 -16.62 22.27
CA GLY A 213 -0.67 -17.86 22.62
C GLY A 213 0.22 -18.94 23.25
N SER A 214 -0.40 -20.01 23.71
CA SER A 214 0.24 -21.20 24.29
C SER A 214 -0.62 -22.42 23.98
N LYS A 215 -0.14 -23.63 24.29
CA LYS A 215 -0.95 -24.86 24.21
C LYS A 215 -2.28 -24.73 24.98
N LYS A 216 -2.24 -24.12 26.18
CA LYS A 216 -3.43 -23.83 27.03
C LYS A 216 -4.28 -22.65 26.56
N SER A 217 -3.77 -21.80 25.66
CA SER A 217 -4.48 -20.61 25.18
C SER A 217 -4.19 -20.40 23.70
N PRO A 218 -4.72 -21.28 22.83
CA PRO A 218 -4.49 -21.23 21.41
C PRO A 218 -5.08 -19.95 20.81
N THR A 219 -4.44 -19.43 19.77
CA THR A 219 -4.89 -18.23 19.08
C THR A 219 -4.53 -18.30 17.61
N ILE A 220 -5.48 -17.95 16.74
CA ILE A 220 -5.27 -17.90 15.29
C ILE A 220 -4.07 -17.01 14.85
N TYR A 221 -3.62 -16.11 15.73
CA TYR A 221 -2.51 -15.20 15.46
C TYR A 221 -1.11 -15.75 15.79
N GLY A 222 -1.00 -16.94 16.37
CA GLY A 222 0.27 -17.52 16.83
C GLY A 222 0.52 -18.94 16.34
N ARG A 223 1.57 -19.54 16.91
CA ARG A 223 2.02 -20.92 16.65
C ARG A 223 1.00 -21.99 17.03
N TYR A 224 0.35 -21.81 18.18
CA TYR A 224 -0.69 -22.71 18.68
C TYR A 224 -2.05 -22.16 18.29
N PHE A 225 -2.81 -22.88 17.45
CA PHE A 225 -4.12 -22.41 16.99
C PHE A 225 -5.11 -23.56 16.78
N ILE A 226 -6.39 -23.24 16.88
CA ILE A 226 -7.48 -24.15 16.53
C ILE A 226 -8.01 -23.73 15.17
N LYS A 227 -8.14 -24.69 14.24
CA LYS A 227 -8.75 -24.50 12.92
C LYS A 227 -9.72 -25.65 12.69
N ASN A 228 -10.97 -25.33 12.35
CA ASN A 228 -12.04 -26.32 12.15
C ASN A 228 -12.17 -27.30 13.34
N GLY A 229 -12.07 -26.79 14.57
CA GLY A 229 -12.13 -27.59 15.80
C GLY A 229 -10.86 -28.39 16.15
N LYS A 230 -9.86 -28.47 15.26
CA LYS A 230 -8.62 -29.23 15.50
C LYS A 230 -7.46 -28.35 15.96
N PHE A 231 -6.67 -28.86 16.90
CA PHE A 231 -5.45 -28.21 17.39
C PHE A 231 -4.30 -28.37 16.40
N HIS A 232 -3.58 -27.28 16.15
CA HIS A 232 -2.40 -27.25 15.30
C HIS A 232 -1.24 -26.51 15.99
N GLU A 233 -0.04 -27.04 15.80
CA GLU A 233 1.23 -26.43 16.22
C GLU A 233 2.14 -26.27 15.01
N MET A 234 2.50 -25.03 14.67
CA MET A 234 3.32 -24.73 13.49
C MET A 234 4.05 -23.40 13.70
N SER A 235 5.32 -23.30 13.29
CA SER A 235 6.07 -22.05 13.38
C SER A 235 5.36 -20.92 12.60
N MET A 236 5.58 -19.66 13.00
CA MET A 236 4.98 -18.54 12.26
C MET A 236 5.50 -18.45 10.82
N ILE A 237 6.74 -18.88 10.56
CA ILE A 237 7.34 -18.88 9.22
C ILE A 237 6.62 -19.90 8.33
N GLU A 238 6.44 -21.13 8.79
CA GLU A 238 5.74 -22.17 8.05
C GLU A 238 4.27 -21.80 7.81
N LYS A 239 3.62 -21.17 8.81
CA LYS A 239 2.25 -20.66 8.65
C LYS A 239 2.12 -19.56 7.59
N MET A 240 3.20 -18.81 7.32
CA MET A 240 3.27 -17.78 6.28
C MET A 240 3.81 -18.31 4.96
N ARG A 241 4.33 -19.55 4.93
CA ARG A 241 4.87 -20.18 3.72
C ARG A 241 3.77 -20.29 2.68
N GLY A 242 4.06 -19.77 1.50
CA GLY A 242 3.13 -19.85 0.37
C GLY A 242 3.05 -21.27 -0.18
N LYS A 243 1.97 -21.54 -0.90
CA LYS A 243 1.78 -22.78 -1.66
C LYS A 243 2.25 -22.61 -3.11
N CYS A 244 2.60 -23.72 -3.75
CA CYS A 244 3.07 -23.72 -5.12
C CYS A 244 2.00 -23.18 -6.07
N THR A 245 2.45 -22.48 -7.11
CA THR A 245 1.60 -21.91 -8.16
C THR A 245 0.73 -22.96 -8.86
N TYR A 246 1.28 -24.15 -9.14
CA TYR A 246 0.59 -25.21 -9.88
C TYR A 246 0.06 -26.35 -9.00
N PHE A 247 0.66 -26.56 -7.81
CA PHE A 247 0.25 -27.58 -6.84
C PHE A 247 -0.14 -26.90 -5.52
N SER A 248 -1.41 -26.53 -5.38
CA SER A 248 -1.89 -25.68 -4.27
C SER A 248 -1.84 -26.34 -2.89
N ASP A 249 -1.73 -27.65 -2.82
CA ASP A 249 -1.50 -28.45 -1.62
C ASP A 249 -0.02 -28.42 -1.18
N GLN A 250 0.89 -28.28 -2.13
CA GLN A 250 2.33 -28.38 -1.91
C GLN A 250 2.96 -27.07 -1.42
N PRO A 251 3.83 -27.11 -0.39
CA PRO A 251 4.56 -25.94 0.08
C PRO A 251 5.64 -25.51 -0.93
N ARG A 252 5.94 -24.21 -0.99
CA ARG A 252 7.02 -23.65 -1.83
C ARG A 252 8.40 -24.07 -1.31
N ILE A 253 9.35 -24.39 -2.19
CA ILE A 253 10.72 -24.74 -1.78
C ILE A 253 11.49 -23.50 -1.28
N ALA A 254 12.42 -23.66 -0.34
CA ALA A 254 13.34 -22.59 0.07
C ALA A 254 14.07 -22.00 -1.15
N LYS A 255 14.16 -20.67 -1.21
CA LYS A 255 14.68 -19.98 -2.41
C LYS A 255 16.17 -20.26 -2.65
N MET A 256 16.93 -20.42 -1.57
CA MET A 256 18.38 -20.67 -1.60
C MET A 256 18.71 -22.17 -1.58
N SER A 257 17.74 -23.02 -1.86
CA SER A 257 17.99 -24.45 -2.09
C SER A 257 18.68 -24.66 -3.43
N PHE A 258 19.48 -25.71 -3.54
CA PHE A 258 20.24 -25.99 -4.76
C PHE A 258 19.29 -26.23 -5.94
N THR A 259 18.23 -27.01 -5.72
CA THR A 259 17.21 -27.29 -6.75
C THR A 259 16.52 -26.03 -7.25
N ALA A 260 16.21 -25.07 -6.37
CA ALA A 260 15.58 -23.81 -6.78
C ALA A 260 16.54 -22.89 -7.55
N GLU A 261 17.79 -22.78 -7.13
CA GLU A 261 18.79 -21.95 -7.82
C GLU A 261 19.20 -22.58 -9.17
N LEU A 262 19.26 -23.91 -9.27
CA LEU A 262 19.46 -24.62 -10.53
C LEU A 262 18.34 -24.36 -11.52
N TYR A 263 17.10 -24.45 -11.05
CA TYR A 263 15.93 -24.09 -11.84
C TYR A 263 15.99 -22.65 -12.36
N ASP A 264 16.30 -21.69 -11.48
CA ASP A 264 16.38 -20.27 -11.85
C ASP A 264 17.49 -20.00 -12.89
N LEU A 265 18.62 -20.71 -12.78
CA LEU A 265 19.70 -20.65 -13.77
C LEU A 265 19.23 -21.17 -15.14
N LEU A 266 18.71 -22.40 -15.20
CA LEU A 266 18.34 -23.02 -16.48
C LEU A 266 17.21 -22.25 -17.17
N ASN A 267 16.10 -22.01 -16.46
CA ASN A 267 14.92 -21.38 -17.03
C ASN A 267 15.08 -19.85 -17.23
N GLY A 268 15.72 -19.18 -16.27
CA GLY A 268 15.79 -17.72 -16.23
C GLY A 268 16.98 -17.12 -16.94
N ASP A 269 18.09 -17.86 -17.02
CA ASP A 269 19.36 -17.36 -17.56
C ASP A 269 19.80 -18.08 -18.83
N LEU A 270 19.87 -19.42 -18.83
CA LEU A 270 20.55 -20.17 -19.89
C LEU A 270 19.66 -20.49 -21.10
N ASN A 271 18.41 -20.95 -20.89
CA ASN A 271 17.53 -21.36 -21.99
C ASN A 271 17.11 -20.21 -22.93
N LYS A 272 17.26 -18.96 -22.50
CA LYS A 272 16.99 -17.78 -23.32
C LYS A 272 18.25 -17.13 -23.89
N LEU A 273 19.43 -17.54 -23.40
CA LEU A 273 20.69 -16.95 -23.80
C LEU A 273 20.99 -17.37 -25.23
N GLN A 274 21.24 -16.38 -26.07
CA GLN A 274 21.71 -16.58 -27.44
C GLN A 274 23.11 -16.00 -27.57
N VAL A 275 24.00 -16.74 -28.20
CA VAL A 275 25.35 -16.32 -28.56
C VAL A 275 25.45 -16.41 -30.08
N ASN A 276 25.67 -15.29 -30.77
CA ASN A 276 25.58 -15.20 -32.24
C ASN A 276 24.24 -15.71 -32.82
N GLY A 277 23.15 -15.55 -32.08
CA GLY A 277 21.82 -16.01 -32.49
C GLY A 277 21.54 -17.50 -32.21
N GLU A 278 22.52 -18.28 -31.75
CA GLU A 278 22.35 -19.69 -31.37
C GLU A 278 22.12 -19.88 -29.87
N TYR A 279 21.25 -20.83 -29.51
CA TYR A 279 20.98 -21.18 -28.12
C TYR A 279 22.01 -22.17 -27.56
N LEU A 280 22.18 -22.18 -26.23
CA LEU A 280 23.03 -23.15 -25.54
C LEU A 280 22.49 -24.60 -25.64
N THR A 281 23.39 -25.57 -25.77
CA THR A 281 23.08 -27.01 -25.77
C THR A 281 22.97 -27.58 -24.35
N GLU A 282 22.59 -28.85 -24.23
CA GLU A 282 22.56 -29.54 -22.93
C GLU A 282 23.98 -29.68 -22.34
N GLU A 283 24.98 -29.97 -23.18
CA GLU A 283 26.39 -30.09 -22.80
C GLU A 283 26.94 -28.77 -22.26
N ASP A 284 26.61 -27.66 -22.93
CA ASP A 284 27.00 -26.31 -22.48
C ASP A 284 26.47 -26.04 -21.06
N LYS A 285 25.19 -26.36 -20.83
CA LYS A 285 24.54 -26.16 -19.53
C LYS A 285 25.20 -27.02 -18.46
N LYS A 286 25.50 -28.28 -18.77
CA LYS A 286 26.17 -29.21 -17.84
C LYS A 286 27.56 -28.70 -17.47
N TYR A 287 28.34 -28.26 -18.45
CA TYR A 287 29.66 -27.66 -18.20
C TYR A 287 29.55 -26.45 -17.28
N ILE A 288 28.61 -25.52 -17.53
CA ILE A 288 28.43 -24.34 -16.68
C ILE A 288 28.11 -24.74 -15.23
N VAL A 289 27.27 -25.76 -15.00
CA VAL A 289 26.91 -26.18 -13.65
C VAL A 289 28.07 -26.88 -12.93
N GLU A 290 28.72 -27.84 -13.57
CA GLU A 290 29.80 -28.63 -12.95
C GLU A 290 31.09 -27.81 -12.79
N GLU A 291 31.52 -27.09 -13.82
CA GLU A 291 32.83 -26.42 -13.84
C GLU A 291 32.79 -24.98 -13.30
N ILE A 292 31.64 -24.31 -13.32
CA ILE A 292 31.50 -22.94 -12.83
C ILE A 292 30.71 -22.91 -11.52
N VAL A 293 29.50 -23.48 -11.48
CA VAL A 293 28.64 -23.34 -10.28
C VAL A 293 29.19 -24.15 -9.10
N LYS A 294 29.47 -25.45 -9.27
CA LYS A 294 29.94 -26.30 -8.17
C LYS A 294 31.32 -25.90 -7.62
N LYS A 295 32.16 -25.23 -8.43
CA LYS A 295 33.42 -24.61 -7.98
C LYS A 295 33.22 -23.30 -7.21
N GLY A 296 31.99 -22.89 -6.92
CA GLY A 296 31.67 -21.67 -6.16
C GLY A 296 31.88 -20.38 -6.96
N GLN A 297 31.98 -20.49 -8.27
CA GLN A 297 32.36 -19.43 -9.18
C GLN A 297 31.11 -18.65 -9.68
N LYS A 298 31.28 -17.42 -10.20
CA LYS A 298 30.15 -16.63 -10.76
C LYS A 298 29.97 -16.96 -12.24
N VAL A 299 28.72 -17.12 -12.67
CA VAL A 299 28.38 -17.20 -14.10
C VAL A 299 28.36 -15.78 -14.66
N THR A 300 29.15 -15.53 -15.71
CA THR A 300 29.24 -14.24 -16.41
C THR A 300 29.31 -14.48 -17.90
N ILE A 301 28.92 -13.48 -18.69
CA ILE A 301 29.04 -13.52 -20.16
C ILE A 301 30.49 -13.83 -20.56
N ASP A 302 31.47 -13.13 -19.97
CA ASP A 302 32.90 -13.35 -20.23
C ASP A 302 33.34 -14.81 -20.06
N ARG A 303 32.81 -15.52 -19.05
CA ARG A 303 33.16 -16.92 -18.80
C ARG A 303 32.49 -17.88 -19.78
N ILE A 304 31.26 -17.57 -20.19
CA ILE A 304 30.54 -18.32 -21.21
C ILE A 304 31.24 -18.15 -22.56
N LEU A 305 31.61 -16.92 -22.94
CA LEU A 305 32.38 -16.64 -24.16
C LEU A 305 33.75 -17.32 -24.13
N LYS A 306 34.45 -17.28 -22.99
CA LYS A 306 35.73 -18.00 -22.82
C LYS A 306 35.58 -19.51 -23.01
N TYR A 307 34.53 -20.12 -22.47
CA TYR A 307 34.24 -21.54 -22.67
C TYR A 307 33.96 -21.86 -24.15
N LYS A 308 33.21 -21.00 -24.84
CA LYS A 308 32.90 -21.15 -26.27
C LYS A 308 34.05 -20.75 -27.21
N GLY A 309 35.15 -20.18 -26.69
CA GLY A 309 36.27 -19.69 -27.52
C GLY A 309 35.95 -18.45 -28.35
N LEU A 310 35.03 -17.59 -27.87
CA LEU A 310 34.52 -16.42 -28.61
C LEU A 310 35.05 -15.07 -28.06
N PRO A 311 35.19 -14.03 -28.90
CA PRO A 311 35.70 -12.71 -28.48
C PRO A 311 34.68 -11.91 -27.67
N LYS A 312 35.12 -10.87 -26.94
CA LYS A 312 34.28 -10.11 -25.99
C LYS A 312 33.20 -9.23 -26.64
N ASP A 313 33.37 -8.88 -27.90
CA ASP A 313 32.44 -8.08 -28.71
C ASP A 313 31.36 -8.93 -29.40
N THR A 314 31.35 -10.25 -29.15
CA THR A 314 30.32 -11.19 -29.62
C THR A 314 28.91 -10.73 -29.22
N ASP A 315 27.96 -10.83 -30.15
CA ASP A 315 26.55 -10.50 -29.88
C ASP A 315 25.93 -11.55 -28.95
N VAL A 316 25.60 -11.13 -27.73
CA VAL A 316 24.93 -11.95 -26.72
C VAL A 316 23.58 -11.32 -26.41
N ARG A 317 22.51 -12.12 -26.51
CA ARG A 317 21.13 -11.67 -26.27
C ARG A 317 20.42 -12.60 -25.29
N GLY A 318 19.30 -12.13 -24.74
CA GLY A 318 18.42 -12.96 -23.92
C GLY A 318 18.82 -13.15 -22.46
N TYR A 319 19.84 -12.44 -21.98
CA TYR A 319 20.19 -12.40 -20.55
C TYR A 319 19.29 -11.43 -19.76
N ARG A 320 19.21 -11.64 -18.44
CA ARG A 320 18.51 -10.72 -17.52
C ARG A 320 19.38 -9.50 -17.23
N VAL A 321 18.74 -8.34 -17.05
CA VAL A 321 19.41 -7.05 -16.80
C VAL A 321 18.95 -6.47 -15.46
N ASP A 322 19.89 -5.94 -14.67
CA ASP A 322 19.58 -5.17 -13.46
C ASP A 322 19.02 -3.78 -13.85
N LEU A 323 17.78 -3.49 -13.45
CA LEU A 323 17.08 -2.25 -13.79
C LEU A 323 17.70 -0.98 -13.20
N LYS A 324 18.66 -1.08 -12.27
CA LYS A 324 19.31 0.09 -11.65
C LYS A 324 20.59 0.53 -12.38
N ASN A 325 21.37 -0.44 -12.86
CA ASN A 325 22.70 -0.19 -13.44
C ASN A 325 22.85 -0.79 -14.84
N GLU A 326 21.81 -1.45 -15.34
CA GLU A 326 21.68 -2.05 -16.66
C GLU A 326 22.73 -3.10 -17.00
N LYS A 327 23.31 -3.76 -15.98
CA LYS A 327 24.29 -4.84 -16.16
C LYS A 327 23.63 -6.23 -16.28
N PRO A 328 24.26 -7.17 -17.01
CA PRO A 328 23.83 -8.57 -17.02
C PRO A 328 23.83 -9.18 -15.63
N ILE A 329 22.77 -9.94 -15.30
CA ILE A 329 22.65 -10.68 -14.03
C ILE A 329 22.34 -12.16 -14.29
N PHE A 330 23.02 -13.02 -13.53
CA PHE A 330 22.84 -14.47 -13.53
C PHE A 330 22.56 -14.96 -12.11
N THR A 331 21.98 -16.15 -12.00
CA THR A 331 21.72 -16.80 -10.71
C THR A 331 23.04 -17.13 -10.00
N GLU A 332 23.18 -16.65 -8.76
CA GLU A 332 24.49 -16.65 -8.07
C GLU A 332 24.77 -17.90 -7.23
N PHE A 333 23.79 -18.78 -7.00
CA PHE A 333 23.90 -19.93 -6.09
C PHE A 333 24.33 -19.53 -4.67
N LYS A 334 23.61 -18.57 -4.09
CA LYS A 334 23.98 -17.97 -2.79
C LYS A 334 23.93 -18.98 -1.66
N GLY A 335 22.96 -19.90 -1.68
CA GLY A 335 22.84 -20.93 -0.65
C GLY A 335 24.00 -21.91 -0.72
N TYR A 336 24.24 -22.47 -1.91
CA TYR A 336 25.35 -23.39 -2.14
C TYR A 336 26.72 -22.76 -1.81
N LYS A 337 26.98 -21.52 -2.25
CA LYS A 337 28.24 -20.82 -1.94
C LYS A 337 28.45 -20.58 -0.45
N ASN A 338 27.37 -20.35 0.28
CA ASN A 338 27.43 -20.19 1.72
C ASN A 338 27.79 -21.51 2.42
N ILE A 339 27.14 -22.61 2.05
CA ILE A 339 27.47 -23.96 2.57
C ILE A 339 28.90 -24.34 2.17
N LEU A 340 29.29 -24.15 0.91
CA LEU A 340 30.66 -24.40 0.42
C LEU A 340 31.71 -23.63 1.24
N LYS A 341 31.40 -22.38 1.62
CA LYS A 341 32.27 -21.57 2.46
C LYS A 341 32.42 -22.20 3.86
N LEU A 342 31.31 -22.58 4.49
CA LEU A 342 31.32 -23.21 5.81
C LEU A 342 32.04 -24.57 5.81
N VAL A 343 31.83 -25.38 4.76
CA VAL A 343 32.53 -26.65 4.58
C VAL A 343 34.04 -26.46 4.52
N LYS A 344 34.52 -25.40 3.84
CA LYS A 344 35.95 -25.07 3.79
C LYS A 344 36.50 -24.46 5.08
N GLU A 345 35.75 -23.57 5.73
CA GLU A 345 36.20 -22.87 6.95
C GLU A 345 36.27 -23.79 8.17
N HIS A 346 35.42 -24.82 8.23
CA HIS A 346 35.32 -25.75 9.35
C HIS A 346 35.82 -27.17 9.03
N ASP A 347 36.47 -27.36 7.88
CA ASP A 347 37.01 -28.65 7.42
C ASP A 347 35.98 -29.80 7.48
N LEU A 348 34.79 -29.55 6.93
CA LEU A 348 33.68 -30.52 6.93
C LEU A 348 33.77 -31.47 5.71
N PRO A 349 33.11 -32.65 5.76
CA PRO A 349 33.07 -33.59 4.64
C PRO A 349 32.57 -32.95 3.34
N LYS A 350 33.26 -33.18 2.22
CA LYS A 350 32.91 -32.61 0.91
C LYS A 350 31.67 -33.28 0.30
N GLU A 351 31.38 -34.50 0.72
CA GLU A 351 30.24 -35.33 0.31
C GLU A 351 28.90 -34.61 0.57
N ILE A 352 28.86 -33.67 1.53
CA ILE A 352 27.71 -32.79 1.78
C ILE A 352 27.33 -32.01 0.51
N LEU A 353 28.32 -31.57 -0.27
CA LEU A 353 28.13 -30.73 -1.44
C LEU A 353 27.61 -31.50 -2.66
N ASP A 354 27.79 -32.82 -2.67
CA ASP A 354 27.33 -33.70 -3.74
C ASP A 354 25.88 -34.18 -3.52
N ASN A 355 25.40 -34.16 -2.28
CA ASN A 355 24.04 -34.55 -1.93
C ASN A 355 23.06 -33.38 -2.03
N VAL A 356 22.47 -33.19 -3.22
CA VAL A 356 21.48 -32.13 -3.50
C VAL A 356 20.27 -32.20 -2.56
N GLU A 357 19.82 -33.38 -2.17
CA GLU A 357 18.67 -33.52 -1.28
C GLU A 357 18.96 -33.04 0.14
N LEU A 358 20.16 -33.36 0.65
CA LEU A 358 20.65 -32.84 1.92
C LEU A 358 20.83 -31.31 1.86
N LEU A 359 21.42 -30.78 0.79
CA LEU A 359 21.60 -29.33 0.62
C LEU A 359 20.25 -28.58 0.60
N ASP A 360 19.24 -29.14 -0.06
CA ASP A 360 17.89 -28.59 -0.09
C ASP A 360 17.25 -28.62 1.31
N GLU A 361 17.40 -29.71 2.07
CA GLU A 361 16.84 -29.86 3.42
C GLU A 361 17.53 -28.92 4.43
N ILE A 362 18.87 -28.82 4.38
CA ILE A 362 19.63 -27.83 5.17
C ILE A 362 19.12 -26.42 4.85
N SER A 363 18.98 -26.09 3.57
CA SER A 363 18.48 -24.78 3.13
C SER A 363 17.05 -24.51 3.63
N GLU A 364 16.18 -25.53 3.66
CA GLU A 364 14.84 -25.45 4.20
C GLU A 364 14.86 -25.16 5.71
N ILE A 365 15.61 -25.95 6.49
CA ILE A 365 15.71 -25.80 7.95
C ILE A 365 16.26 -24.41 8.31
N LEU A 366 17.34 -23.97 7.68
CA LEU A 366 17.94 -22.65 7.93
C LEU A 366 17.01 -21.50 7.52
N THR A 367 16.16 -21.71 6.51
CA THR A 367 15.14 -20.75 6.08
C THR A 367 13.95 -20.70 7.03
N ALA A 368 13.43 -21.85 7.47
CA ALA A 368 12.17 -21.99 8.19
C ALA A 368 12.31 -21.79 9.70
N GLU A 369 13.27 -22.45 10.34
CA GLU A 369 13.42 -22.47 11.80
C GLU A 369 14.45 -21.44 12.24
N LYS A 370 14.10 -20.65 13.27
CA LYS A 370 14.86 -19.49 13.76
C LYS A 370 15.23 -19.62 15.24
N SER A 371 14.79 -20.69 15.91
CA SER A 371 15.30 -21.13 17.21
C SER A 371 16.49 -22.05 16.98
N TYR A 372 17.63 -21.72 17.60
CA TYR A 372 18.85 -22.53 17.48
C TYR A 372 18.66 -23.94 18.04
N GLU A 373 18.02 -24.08 19.20
CA GLU A 373 17.69 -25.39 19.80
C GLU A 373 16.83 -26.27 18.87
N ARG A 374 15.79 -25.71 18.24
CA ARG A 374 14.96 -26.49 17.31
C ARG A 374 15.69 -26.82 16.02
N ARG A 375 16.47 -25.87 15.51
CA ARG A 375 17.29 -26.04 14.32
C ARG A 375 18.34 -27.14 14.51
N GLU A 376 18.97 -27.20 15.67
CA GLU A 376 19.89 -28.26 16.06
C GLU A 376 19.21 -29.64 15.97
N ASN A 377 18.02 -29.77 16.55
CA ASN A 377 17.21 -30.99 16.46
C ASN A 377 16.80 -31.35 15.01
N ASP A 378 16.41 -30.37 14.20
CA ASP A 378 15.99 -30.60 12.82
C ASP A 378 17.18 -30.97 11.92
N LEU A 379 18.34 -30.33 12.11
CA LEU A 379 19.58 -30.67 11.40
C LEU A 379 20.09 -32.07 11.77
N LYS A 380 20.03 -32.44 13.06
CA LYS A 380 20.40 -33.80 13.50
C LYS A 380 19.57 -34.85 12.75
N LYS A 381 18.25 -34.66 12.66
CA LYS A 381 17.36 -35.55 11.89
C LYS A 381 17.70 -35.60 10.39
N ALA A 382 17.96 -34.45 9.77
CA ALA A 382 18.29 -34.38 8.35
C ALA A 382 19.58 -35.15 8.02
N LEU A 383 20.62 -34.97 8.82
CA LEU A 383 21.91 -35.65 8.63
C LEU A 383 21.80 -37.16 8.84
N THR A 384 21.10 -37.60 9.90
CA THR A 384 20.85 -39.03 10.15
C THR A 384 20.10 -39.69 8.99
N ASN A 385 19.11 -39.00 8.42
CA ASN A 385 18.27 -39.59 7.37
C ASN A 385 18.90 -39.56 5.97
N LEU A 386 19.77 -38.57 5.67
CA LEU A 386 20.21 -38.30 4.29
C LEU A 386 21.72 -38.47 4.06
N ALA A 387 22.55 -38.49 5.10
CA ALA A 387 24.01 -38.40 4.94
C ALA A 387 24.79 -39.54 5.62
N GLY A 388 24.23 -40.17 6.65
CA GLY A 388 24.84 -41.36 7.28
C GLY A 388 26.20 -41.13 7.95
N PHE A 389 26.57 -39.88 8.28
CA PHE A 389 27.81 -39.56 9.00
C PHE A 389 27.76 -40.01 10.46
N ASP A 390 28.94 -40.19 11.07
CA ASP A 390 29.09 -40.46 12.51
C ASP A 390 28.64 -39.27 13.39
N GLU A 391 28.47 -39.52 14.69
CA GLU A 391 27.91 -38.53 15.62
C GLU A 391 28.82 -37.31 15.82
N ASP A 392 30.14 -37.48 15.86
CA ASP A 392 31.11 -36.37 16.02
C ASP A 392 31.09 -35.46 14.77
N THR A 393 31.09 -36.06 13.58
CA THR A 393 30.95 -35.33 12.32
C THR A 393 29.63 -34.57 12.26
N ASN A 394 28.52 -35.20 12.66
CA ASN A 394 27.22 -34.54 12.71
C ASN A 394 27.21 -33.34 13.66
N GLU A 395 27.80 -33.46 14.85
CA GLU A 395 27.88 -32.36 15.81
C GLU A 395 28.69 -31.18 15.26
N LYS A 396 29.81 -31.44 14.57
CA LYS A 396 30.61 -30.39 13.90
C LYS A 396 29.82 -29.68 12.81
N ILE A 397 29.11 -30.43 11.96
CA ILE A 397 28.25 -29.85 10.90
C ILE A 397 27.15 -28.99 11.52
N ILE A 398 26.48 -29.49 12.57
CA ILE A 398 25.40 -28.76 13.23
C ILE A 398 25.92 -27.48 13.90
N ALA A 399 27.07 -27.54 14.56
CA ALA A 399 27.70 -26.37 15.17
C ALA A 399 28.01 -25.29 14.12
N ALA A 400 28.53 -25.66 12.94
CA ALA A 400 28.82 -24.73 11.86
C ALA A 400 27.55 -24.10 11.22
N LEU A 401 26.44 -24.85 11.18
CA LEU A 401 25.21 -24.41 10.50
C LEU A 401 24.19 -23.71 11.41
N LYS A 402 24.10 -24.08 12.71
CA LYS A 402 22.95 -23.70 13.55
C LYS A 402 22.80 -22.20 13.77
N GLU A 403 23.88 -21.44 13.73
CA GLU A 403 23.85 -19.97 13.91
C GLU A 403 23.72 -19.19 12.61
N ASN A 404 23.72 -19.88 11.46
CA ASN A 404 23.66 -19.22 10.16
C ASN A 404 22.30 -18.54 9.93
N THR A 405 22.32 -17.25 9.60
CA THR A 405 21.11 -16.43 9.37
C THR A 405 20.95 -15.92 7.95
N ASP A 406 21.80 -16.35 7.00
CA ASP A 406 21.81 -15.87 5.63
C ASP A 406 20.64 -16.41 4.79
N PHE A 407 20.13 -17.60 5.13
CA PHE A 407 19.07 -18.29 4.41
C PHE A 407 17.69 -17.64 4.61
N LYS A 408 17.13 -17.13 3.50
CA LYS A 408 15.93 -16.30 3.50
C LYS A 408 15.02 -16.56 2.29
N GLY A 409 13.73 -16.66 2.56
CA GLY A 409 12.67 -16.61 1.55
C GLY A 409 12.39 -17.94 0.85
N TYR A 410 11.27 -17.98 0.14
CA TYR A 410 10.76 -19.15 -0.57
C TYR A 410 10.58 -18.83 -2.05
N HIS A 411 10.85 -19.81 -2.91
CA HIS A 411 10.58 -19.73 -4.34
C HIS A 411 9.07 -19.69 -4.63
N ALA A 412 8.62 -19.38 -5.86
CA ALA A 412 7.20 -19.38 -6.19
C ALA A 412 6.61 -20.80 -6.38
N LEU A 413 7.48 -21.77 -6.68
CA LEU A 413 7.16 -23.15 -6.98
C LEU A 413 7.54 -24.08 -5.81
N SER A 414 6.94 -25.27 -5.76
CA SER A 414 7.36 -26.38 -4.89
C SER A 414 8.52 -27.16 -5.51
N LYS A 415 9.23 -27.95 -4.69
CA LYS A 415 10.25 -28.91 -5.16
C LYS A 415 9.66 -29.83 -6.23
N LYS A 416 8.46 -30.38 -5.98
CA LYS A 416 7.70 -31.20 -6.92
C LYS A 416 7.47 -30.55 -8.29
N ALA A 417 7.09 -29.26 -8.32
CA ALA A 417 6.84 -28.57 -9.58
C ALA A 417 8.12 -28.35 -10.39
N ILE A 418 9.22 -28.04 -9.69
CA ILE A 418 10.52 -27.84 -10.32
C ILE A 418 11.03 -29.17 -10.88
N GLN A 419 11.05 -30.22 -10.06
CA GLN A 419 11.52 -31.54 -10.46
C GLN A 419 10.77 -32.11 -11.66
N LEU A 420 9.48 -31.77 -11.81
CA LEU A 420 8.67 -32.22 -12.94
C LEU A 420 9.19 -31.72 -14.30
N ILE A 421 9.69 -30.48 -14.38
CA ILE A 421 10.14 -29.86 -15.64
C ILE A 421 11.65 -29.71 -15.75
N LEU A 422 12.39 -29.99 -14.67
CA LEU A 422 13.84 -29.87 -14.64
C LEU A 422 14.53 -30.69 -15.75
N PRO A 423 14.13 -31.95 -16.03
CA PRO A 423 14.71 -32.73 -17.13
C PRO A 423 14.56 -32.04 -18.50
N ASP A 424 13.42 -31.43 -18.78
CA ASP A 424 13.15 -30.74 -20.04
C ASP A 424 13.91 -29.42 -20.15
N LEU A 425 14.13 -28.72 -19.03
CA LEU A 425 14.95 -27.51 -19.00
C LEU A 425 16.42 -27.77 -19.37
N TRP A 426 16.94 -28.95 -19.04
CA TRP A 426 18.26 -29.38 -19.48
C TRP A 426 18.30 -29.60 -20.99
N LYS A 427 17.37 -30.42 -21.49
CA LYS A 427 17.34 -30.92 -22.87
C LYS A 427 16.86 -29.89 -23.91
N THR A 428 16.06 -28.92 -23.49
CA THR A 428 15.39 -27.97 -24.39
C THR A 428 15.73 -26.53 -24.03
N ASN A 429 15.43 -25.60 -24.96
CA ASN A 429 15.49 -24.16 -24.72
C ASN A 429 14.12 -23.54 -24.43
N LYS A 430 13.13 -24.39 -24.10
CA LYS A 430 11.81 -23.96 -23.67
C LYS A 430 11.88 -23.34 -22.29
N ASN A 431 10.97 -22.40 -22.04
CA ASN A 431 10.79 -21.79 -20.74
C ASN A 431 9.69 -22.49 -19.93
N GLN A 432 9.65 -22.19 -18.63
CA GLN A 432 8.70 -22.79 -17.68
C GLN A 432 7.23 -22.70 -18.14
N MET A 433 6.83 -21.60 -18.80
CA MET A 433 5.42 -21.40 -19.18
C MET A 433 5.04 -22.35 -20.31
N GLU A 434 5.93 -22.56 -21.27
CA GLU A 434 5.74 -23.51 -22.37
C GLU A 434 5.62 -24.93 -21.81
N LEU A 435 6.56 -25.34 -20.96
CA LEU A 435 6.58 -26.68 -20.37
C LEU A 435 5.34 -26.95 -19.49
N PHE A 436 4.95 -25.99 -18.64
CA PHE A 436 3.75 -26.15 -17.81
C PHE A 436 2.45 -26.16 -18.62
N SER A 437 2.41 -25.46 -19.77
CA SER A 437 1.27 -25.46 -20.69
C SER A 437 1.14 -26.79 -21.41
N GLU A 438 2.24 -27.35 -21.90
CA GLU A 438 2.30 -28.67 -22.54
C GLU A 438 1.86 -29.80 -21.58
N LEU A 439 2.20 -29.67 -20.29
CA LEU A 439 1.75 -30.59 -19.24
C LEU A 439 0.30 -30.37 -18.79
N GLY A 440 -0.40 -29.37 -19.35
CA GLY A 440 -1.80 -29.06 -19.03
C GLY A 440 -2.03 -28.61 -17.58
N LEU A 441 -0.98 -28.18 -16.86
CA LEU A 441 -1.05 -27.83 -15.44
C LEU A 441 -1.78 -26.50 -15.17
N GLU A 442 -1.87 -25.62 -16.16
CA GLU A 442 -2.68 -24.41 -16.07
C GLU A 442 -4.16 -24.74 -15.85
N SER A 443 -4.69 -25.76 -16.53
CA SER A 443 -6.09 -26.20 -16.45
C SER A 443 -6.47 -26.65 -15.03
N LYS A 444 -5.62 -27.45 -14.39
CA LYS A 444 -5.86 -28.02 -13.04
C LYS A 444 -5.88 -26.97 -11.94
N ARG A 445 -5.07 -25.90 -12.07
CA ARG A 445 -5.03 -24.79 -11.10
C ARG A 445 -6.38 -24.09 -10.95
N TYR A 446 -7.14 -23.96 -12.04
CA TYR A 446 -8.39 -23.19 -12.06
C TYR A 446 -9.66 -24.01 -11.92
N GLN A 447 -9.60 -25.35 -11.97
CA GLN A 447 -10.75 -26.23 -11.75
C GLN A 447 -11.43 -25.96 -10.39
N ASN A 448 -10.65 -25.79 -9.31
CA ASN A 448 -11.19 -25.52 -7.98
C ASN A 448 -11.91 -24.16 -7.84
N ILE A 449 -11.53 -23.16 -8.65
CA ILE A 449 -12.10 -21.80 -8.63
C ILE A 449 -13.31 -21.70 -9.58
N SER A 450 -13.32 -22.53 -10.62
CA SER A 450 -14.36 -22.54 -11.67
C SER A 450 -15.58 -23.39 -11.30
N ASN A 451 -15.53 -24.11 -10.17
CA ASN A 451 -16.67 -24.90 -9.67
C ASN A 451 -17.83 -24.00 -9.21
N GLY A 452 -18.97 -24.10 -9.93
CA GLY A 452 -20.25 -23.44 -9.64
C GLY A 452 -20.74 -22.50 -10.76
N LYS A 453 -21.97 -22.01 -10.63
CA LYS A 453 -22.63 -21.13 -11.62
C LYS A 453 -22.10 -19.68 -11.64
N LYS A 454 -21.34 -19.24 -10.64
CA LYS A 454 -20.83 -17.86 -10.53
C LYS A 454 -19.31 -17.85 -10.51
N ILE A 455 -18.71 -16.85 -11.16
CA ILE A 455 -17.27 -16.61 -11.13
C ILE A 455 -16.86 -16.26 -9.69
N LYS A 456 -15.81 -16.91 -9.18
CA LYS A 456 -15.26 -16.68 -7.83
C LYS A 456 -13.91 -15.98 -7.89
N PHE A 457 -13.68 -15.09 -6.94
CA PHE A 457 -12.41 -14.39 -6.80
C PHE A 457 -11.31 -15.33 -6.25
N ASP A 458 -10.13 -15.33 -6.87
CA ASP A 458 -8.96 -16.03 -6.35
C ASP A 458 -8.22 -15.16 -5.31
N ASP A 459 -8.45 -15.47 -4.03
CA ASP A 459 -7.83 -14.75 -2.93
C ASP A 459 -6.33 -15.03 -2.76
N THR A 460 -5.80 -16.07 -3.39
CA THR A 460 -4.41 -16.51 -3.25
C THR A 460 -3.48 -15.86 -4.28
N ALA A 461 -4.00 -15.47 -5.44
CA ALA A 461 -3.18 -14.93 -6.52
C ALA A 461 -2.74 -13.48 -6.29
N ILE A 462 -3.51 -12.63 -5.61
CA ILE A 462 -3.22 -11.18 -5.57
C ILE A 462 -2.61 -10.77 -4.23
N LEU A 463 -1.58 -9.93 -4.24
CA LEU A 463 -0.93 -9.45 -3.01
C LEU A 463 -1.51 -8.12 -2.50
N SER A 464 -1.87 -7.21 -3.41
CA SER A 464 -2.39 -5.88 -3.04
C SER A 464 -3.83 -5.95 -2.53
N THR A 465 -4.08 -5.44 -1.33
CA THR A 465 -5.43 -5.36 -0.75
C THR A 465 -6.36 -4.44 -1.54
N VAL A 466 -5.81 -3.38 -2.15
CA VAL A 466 -6.54 -2.44 -3.03
C VAL A 466 -7.00 -3.19 -4.28
N ALA A 467 -6.08 -3.86 -4.97
CA ALA A 467 -6.40 -4.65 -6.15
C ALA A 467 -7.40 -5.78 -5.84
N LYS A 468 -7.26 -6.48 -4.71
CA LYS A 468 -8.23 -7.51 -4.28
C LYS A 468 -9.64 -6.94 -4.18
N ARG A 469 -9.80 -5.77 -3.55
CA ARG A 469 -11.12 -5.15 -3.38
C ARG A 469 -11.71 -4.76 -4.73
N ALA A 470 -10.95 -4.06 -5.57
CA ALA A 470 -11.41 -3.60 -6.87
C ALA A 470 -11.85 -4.77 -7.76
N GLN A 471 -11.03 -5.82 -7.85
CA GLN A 471 -11.35 -6.99 -8.66
C GLN A 471 -12.52 -7.81 -8.10
N ARG A 472 -12.67 -7.93 -6.78
CA ARG A 472 -13.87 -8.56 -6.20
C ARG A 472 -15.15 -7.82 -6.58
N GLU A 473 -15.13 -6.49 -6.59
CA GLU A 473 -16.30 -5.71 -7.04
C GLU A 473 -16.50 -5.86 -8.56
N ALA A 474 -15.44 -5.91 -9.37
CA ALA A 474 -15.52 -6.19 -10.80
C ALA A 474 -16.14 -7.58 -11.09
N ILE A 475 -15.76 -8.64 -10.35
CA ILE A 475 -16.39 -9.97 -10.51
C ILE A 475 -17.88 -9.93 -10.18
N LYS A 476 -18.29 -9.17 -9.16
CA LYS A 476 -19.71 -9.01 -8.84
C LYS A 476 -20.47 -8.33 -9.97
N ILE A 477 -19.88 -7.31 -10.60
CA ILE A 477 -20.45 -6.67 -11.79
C ILE A 477 -20.58 -7.70 -12.90
N VAL A 478 -19.51 -8.40 -13.27
CA VAL A 478 -19.55 -9.42 -14.35
C VAL A 478 -20.64 -10.46 -14.09
N ASN A 479 -20.70 -11.01 -12.87
CA ASN A 479 -21.75 -11.99 -12.53
C ASN A 479 -23.16 -11.39 -12.62
N LYS A 480 -23.38 -10.14 -12.20
CA LYS A 480 -24.70 -9.49 -12.28
C LYS A 480 -25.05 -9.10 -13.72
N VAL A 481 -24.09 -8.68 -14.53
CA VAL A 481 -24.27 -8.44 -15.97
C VAL A 481 -24.71 -9.73 -16.65
N ARG A 482 -24.05 -10.87 -16.37
CA ARG A 482 -24.44 -12.18 -16.91
C ARG A 482 -25.87 -12.56 -16.53
N GLU A 483 -26.26 -12.29 -15.28
CA GLU A 483 -27.60 -12.57 -14.78
C GLU A 483 -28.69 -11.71 -15.46
N VAL A 484 -28.40 -10.45 -15.78
CA VAL A 484 -29.39 -9.49 -16.33
C VAL A 484 -29.41 -9.48 -17.86
N TYR A 485 -28.25 -9.53 -18.50
CA TYR A 485 -28.07 -9.29 -19.94
C TYR A 485 -27.71 -10.54 -20.76
N GLY A 486 -27.51 -11.68 -20.08
CA GLY A 486 -27.02 -12.93 -20.65
C GLY A 486 -25.49 -12.98 -20.75
N GLU A 487 -24.97 -14.03 -21.40
CA GLU A 487 -23.53 -14.12 -21.66
C GLU A 487 -23.09 -13.09 -22.71
N MET A 488 -21.83 -12.67 -22.62
CA MET A 488 -21.23 -11.67 -23.51
C MET A 488 -20.42 -12.36 -24.61
N ASP A 489 -20.33 -11.76 -25.79
CA ASP A 489 -19.33 -12.16 -26.79
C ASP A 489 -17.93 -11.93 -26.24
N SER A 490 -17.73 -10.74 -25.67
CA SER A 490 -16.43 -10.33 -25.17
C SER A 490 -16.51 -9.50 -23.90
N ILE A 491 -15.50 -9.65 -23.05
CA ILE A 491 -15.25 -8.79 -21.88
C ILE A 491 -13.89 -8.12 -22.07
N VAL A 492 -13.88 -6.78 -22.13
CA VAL A 492 -12.69 -5.96 -22.33
C VAL A 492 -12.35 -5.22 -21.04
N ILE A 493 -11.11 -5.34 -20.58
CA ILE A 493 -10.70 -4.88 -19.25
C ILE A 493 -9.58 -3.85 -19.37
N GLU A 494 -9.78 -2.70 -18.74
CA GLU A 494 -8.74 -1.73 -18.41
C GLU A 494 -8.58 -1.65 -16.90
N THR A 495 -7.34 -1.43 -16.43
CA THR A 495 -7.09 -1.17 -15.00
C THR A 495 -6.22 0.07 -14.80
N ALA A 496 -6.44 0.77 -13.68
CA ALA A 496 -5.64 1.94 -13.31
C ALA A 496 -4.15 1.59 -13.18
N ARG A 497 -3.26 2.52 -13.61
CA ARG A 497 -1.79 2.36 -13.58
C ARG A 497 -1.17 2.34 -12.19
N GLU A 498 -1.87 2.87 -11.18
CA GLU A 498 -1.35 3.14 -9.84
C GLU A 498 -1.82 2.09 -8.82
N ASN A 499 -0.98 1.75 -7.84
CA ASN A 499 -1.35 0.74 -6.84
C ASN A 499 -2.26 1.29 -5.73
N ASN A 500 -2.21 2.60 -5.48
CA ASN A 500 -2.98 3.32 -4.47
C ASN A 500 -2.99 4.84 -4.76
N SER A 501 -3.82 5.59 -4.04
CA SER A 501 -3.98 7.04 -4.21
C SER A 501 -2.75 7.87 -3.79
N GLU A 502 -1.91 7.39 -2.88
CA GLU A 502 -0.67 8.08 -2.48
C GLU A 502 0.40 8.02 -3.57
N GLU A 503 0.59 6.86 -4.20
CA GLU A 503 1.48 6.69 -5.36
C GLU A 503 1.01 7.54 -6.54
N ALA A 504 -0.31 7.60 -6.76
CA ALA A 504 -0.92 8.45 -7.77
C ALA A 504 -0.57 9.92 -7.55
N LYS A 505 -0.77 10.40 -6.31
CA LYS A 505 -0.45 11.77 -5.92
C LYS A 505 1.04 12.06 -6.09
N ARG A 506 1.90 11.16 -5.62
CA ARG A 506 3.36 11.29 -5.76
C ARG A 506 3.80 11.37 -7.22
N LYS A 507 3.27 10.52 -8.11
CA LYS A 507 3.57 10.58 -9.55
C LYS A 507 3.10 11.89 -10.17
N ASN A 508 1.91 12.38 -9.80
CA ASN A 508 1.42 13.67 -10.26
C ASN A 508 2.33 14.82 -9.79
N ASP A 509 2.74 14.81 -8.52
CA ASP A 509 3.66 15.81 -7.96
C ASP A 509 5.03 15.76 -8.64
N GLU A 510 5.56 14.56 -8.89
CA GLU A 510 6.81 14.35 -9.64
C GLU A 510 6.70 14.86 -11.08
N ASN A 511 5.60 14.56 -11.77
CA ASN A 511 5.33 15.05 -13.13
C ASN A 511 5.20 16.58 -13.16
N GLN A 512 4.51 17.19 -12.20
CA GLN A 512 4.41 18.64 -12.07
C GLN A 512 5.78 19.28 -11.81
N ARG A 513 6.62 18.67 -10.96
CA ARG A 513 7.99 19.15 -10.71
C ARG A 513 8.85 19.07 -11.97
N LYS A 514 8.78 17.97 -12.72
CA LYS A 514 9.48 17.81 -14.00
C LYS A 514 9.01 18.85 -15.03
N GLN A 515 7.69 19.07 -15.10
CA GLN A 515 7.08 20.06 -15.99
C GLN A 515 7.58 21.48 -15.67
N LYS A 516 7.57 21.90 -14.40
CA LYS A 516 8.08 23.21 -13.97
C LYS A 516 9.57 23.40 -14.28
N LYS A 517 10.39 22.36 -14.08
CA LYS A 517 11.83 22.41 -14.41
C LYS A 517 12.07 22.56 -15.91
N PHE A 518 11.28 21.86 -16.73
CA PHE A 518 11.31 21.99 -18.18
C PHE A 518 10.89 23.40 -18.61
N GLU A 519 9.76 23.89 -18.09
CA GLU A 519 9.22 25.22 -18.42
C GLU A 519 10.22 26.33 -18.08
N LYS A 520 10.86 26.27 -16.90
CA LYS A 520 11.88 27.24 -16.50
C LYS A 520 13.07 27.25 -17.47
N ARG A 521 13.61 26.08 -17.80
CA ARG A 521 14.78 25.95 -18.68
C ARG A 521 14.49 26.48 -20.09
N VAL A 522 13.34 26.14 -20.65
CA VAL A 522 12.97 26.58 -22.00
C VAL A 522 12.63 28.07 -22.03
N ALA A 523 12.03 28.60 -20.96
CA ALA A 523 11.82 30.04 -20.81
C ALA A 523 13.15 30.81 -20.79
N GLU A 524 14.16 30.30 -20.06
CA GLU A 524 15.53 30.84 -20.06
C GLU A 524 16.14 30.83 -21.48
N ILE A 525 16.01 29.73 -22.22
CA ILE A 525 16.56 29.59 -23.59
C ILE A 525 15.87 30.55 -24.56
N LEU A 526 14.55 30.73 -24.44
CA LEU A 526 13.77 31.64 -25.28
C LEU A 526 13.82 33.11 -24.80
N SER A 527 14.53 33.40 -23.71
CA SER A 527 14.64 34.72 -23.10
C SER A 527 13.29 35.34 -22.70
N VAL A 528 12.40 34.54 -22.11
CA VAL A 528 11.09 34.98 -21.58
C VAL A 528 10.99 34.69 -20.08
N SER A 529 10.18 35.47 -19.36
CA SER A 529 10.05 35.27 -17.90
C SER A 529 9.29 34.00 -17.58
N THR A 530 8.25 33.71 -18.37
CA THR A 530 7.48 32.47 -18.30
C THR A 530 7.11 31.98 -19.70
N LEU A 531 7.02 30.65 -19.86
CA LEU A 531 6.56 30.02 -21.09
C LEU A 531 5.07 30.31 -21.40
N GLU A 532 4.34 30.84 -20.42
CA GLU A 532 2.93 31.21 -20.53
C GLU A 532 2.74 32.48 -21.38
N GLU A 533 3.72 33.42 -21.35
CA GLU A 533 3.73 34.65 -22.16
C GLU A 533 3.69 34.38 -23.68
N LEU A 534 4.18 33.22 -24.11
CA LEU A 534 4.30 32.87 -25.53
C LEU A 534 3.00 32.33 -26.16
N ASN A 535 1.91 32.19 -25.39
CA ASN A 535 0.61 31.70 -25.87
C ASN A 535 0.68 30.43 -26.78
N LEU A 536 1.63 29.54 -26.48
CA LEU A 536 1.94 28.40 -27.35
C LEU A 536 0.78 27.42 -27.48
N LYS A 537 0.52 26.98 -28.72
CA LYS A 537 -0.42 25.91 -29.02
C LYS A 537 0.06 24.57 -28.43
N PRO A 538 -0.83 23.61 -28.12
CA PRO A 538 -0.45 22.33 -27.53
C PRO A 538 0.61 21.54 -28.32
N LYS A 539 0.60 21.64 -29.67
CA LYS A 539 1.62 21.00 -30.53
C LYS A 539 3.01 21.64 -30.36
N GLN A 540 3.09 22.97 -30.28
CA GLN A 540 4.35 23.69 -30.08
C GLN A 540 4.97 23.37 -28.71
N ARG A 541 4.14 23.31 -27.66
CA ARG A 541 4.59 22.87 -26.32
C ARG A 541 5.17 21.45 -26.33
N LEU A 542 4.54 20.54 -27.08
CA LEU A 542 5.06 19.18 -27.24
C LEU A 542 6.36 19.16 -28.04
N ALA A 543 6.45 19.96 -29.10
CA ALA A 543 7.66 20.08 -29.92
C ALA A 543 8.85 20.57 -29.11
N LEU A 544 8.71 21.63 -28.31
CA LEU A 544 9.77 22.11 -27.40
C LEU A 544 10.25 21.03 -26.41
N LYS A 545 9.32 20.19 -25.96
CA LYS A 545 9.66 19.06 -25.08
C LYS A 545 10.46 17.97 -25.79
N LEU A 546 10.09 17.65 -27.03
CA LEU A 546 10.82 16.69 -27.86
C LEU A 546 12.18 17.25 -28.27
N TRP A 547 12.25 18.54 -28.58
CA TRP A 547 13.48 19.28 -28.87
C TRP A 547 14.49 19.17 -27.72
N ASP A 548 14.10 19.48 -26.47
CA ASP A 548 15.00 19.35 -25.30
C ASP A 548 15.47 17.89 -25.08
N ALA A 549 14.59 16.91 -25.32
CA ALA A 549 14.91 15.49 -25.22
C ALA A 549 15.84 14.99 -26.34
N GLN A 550 15.83 15.66 -27.50
CA GLN A 550 16.65 15.33 -28.67
C GLN A 550 17.94 16.16 -28.72
N ASP A 551 18.31 16.85 -27.65
CA ASP A 551 19.45 17.78 -27.64
C ASP A 551 19.36 18.84 -28.75
N GLY A 552 18.14 19.27 -29.08
CA GLY A 552 17.88 20.31 -30.06
C GLY A 552 18.20 19.94 -31.51
N GLN A 553 18.24 18.65 -31.87
CA GLN A 553 18.47 18.22 -33.25
C GLN A 553 17.28 17.43 -33.83
N CYS A 554 17.12 17.51 -35.15
CA CYS A 554 16.29 16.60 -35.93
C CYS A 554 16.98 15.24 -35.97
N LEU A 555 16.35 14.18 -35.44
CA LEU A 555 17.02 12.88 -35.40
C LEU A 555 17.24 12.29 -36.79
N TYR A 556 16.33 12.54 -37.74
CA TYR A 556 16.40 11.97 -39.09
C TYR A 556 17.45 12.64 -39.98
N SER A 557 17.56 13.97 -39.94
CA SER A 557 18.58 14.67 -40.73
C SER A 557 19.90 14.89 -40.00
N GLY A 558 19.89 14.87 -38.65
CA GLY A 558 21.04 15.28 -37.83
C GLY A 558 21.21 16.81 -37.69
N GLU A 559 20.40 17.60 -38.40
CA GLU A 559 20.48 19.07 -38.38
C GLU A 559 19.95 19.66 -37.06
N ARG A 560 20.56 20.77 -36.62
CA ARG A 560 20.13 21.50 -35.41
C ARG A 560 18.82 22.25 -35.67
N ILE A 561 17.90 22.18 -34.71
CA ILE A 561 16.63 22.90 -34.71
C ILE A 561 16.76 24.11 -33.79
N ASN A 562 16.49 25.30 -34.31
CA ASN A 562 16.40 26.50 -33.51
C ASN A 562 15.05 26.53 -32.74
N PRO A 563 15.04 26.62 -31.40
CA PRO A 563 13.78 26.64 -30.64
C PRO A 563 12.90 27.86 -30.93
N TYR A 564 13.46 28.97 -31.41
CA TYR A 564 12.69 30.15 -31.85
C TYR A 564 11.79 29.83 -33.05
N ASP A 565 12.28 29.00 -33.99
CA ASP A 565 11.50 28.58 -35.15
C ASP A 565 10.29 27.71 -34.74
N ILE A 566 10.39 26.93 -33.66
CA ILE A 566 9.23 26.15 -33.16
C ILE A 566 8.09 27.08 -32.70
N VAL A 567 8.44 28.25 -32.17
CA VAL A 567 7.49 29.25 -31.67
C VAL A 567 6.90 30.08 -32.80
N GLN A 568 7.74 30.58 -33.70
CA GLN A 568 7.35 31.53 -34.75
C GLN A 568 6.91 30.85 -36.05
N ASP A 569 7.54 29.74 -36.40
CA ASP A 569 7.48 29.09 -37.70
C ASP A 569 7.32 27.56 -37.54
N PHE A 570 6.21 27.16 -36.93
CA PHE A 570 5.97 25.75 -36.66
C PHE A 570 5.70 24.92 -37.94
N TYR A 571 5.42 25.54 -39.09
CA TYR A 571 5.09 24.80 -40.32
C TYR A 571 6.30 24.05 -40.92
N LYS A 572 7.53 24.47 -40.56
CA LYS A 572 8.79 23.79 -40.91
C LYS A 572 8.95 22.41 -40.25
N PHE A 573 8.21 22.15 -39.18
CA PHE A 573 8.40 20.96 -38.35
C PHE A 573 7.15 20.09 -38.30
N GLU A 574 7.36 18.79 -38.12
CA GLU A 574 6.30 17.84 -37.81
C GLU A 574 6.71 16.98 -36.61
N ILE A 575 5.69 16.48 -35.90
CA ILE A 575 5.88 15.50 -34.83
C ILE A 575 5.55 14.14 -35.43
N ASP A 576 6.59 13.40 -35.81
CA ASP A 576 6.48 12.07 -36.40
C ASP A 576 6.27 10.98 -35.34
N HIS A 577 5.60 9.89 -35.75
CA HIS A 577 5.58 8.64 -35.02
C HIS A 577 6.72 7.73 -35.50
N ILE A 578 7.68 7.45 -34.61
CA ILE A 578 8.90 6.68 -34.92
C ILE A 578 8.53 5.36 -35.62
N ILE A 579 7.72 4.55 -34.95
CA ILE A 579 7.04 3.41 -35.57
C ILE A 579 5.64 3.88 -35.98
N PRO A 580 5.25 3.74 -37.26
CA PRO A 580 3.96 4.21 -37.76
C PRO A 580 2.79 3.83 -36.85
N ILE A 581 1.89 4.78 -36.61
CA ILE A 581 0.78 4.58 -35.66
C ILE A 581 -0.18 3.46 -36.08
N SER A 582 -0.27 3.21 -37.39
CA SER A 582 -1.01 2.10 -38.03
C SER A 582 -0.50 0.72 -37.59
N ILE A 583 0.77 0.63 -37.19
CA ILE A 583 1.45 -0.62 -36.83
C ILE A 583 1.66 -0.70 -35.31
N SER A 584 2.20 0.36 -34.70
CA SER A 584 2.58 0.37 -33.29
C SER A 584 1.42 0.59 -32.35
N PHE A 585 0.38 1.28 -32.82
CA PHE A 585 -0.73 1.78 -32.01
C PHE A 585 -0.29 2.68 -30.83
N ASP A 586 0.97 3.13 -30.78
CA ASP A 586 1.52 3.88 -29.65
C ASP A 586 1.54 5.39 -29.92
N ASP A 587 0.61 6.14 -29.32
CA ASP A 587 0.56 7.61 -29.41
C ASP A 587 1.30 8.33 -28.26
N SER A 588 2.10 7.60 -27.47
CA SER A 588 2.87 8.17 -26.36
C SER A 588 4.06 9.01 -26.83
N GLN A 589 4.63 9.80 -25.92
CA GLN A 589 5.84 10.60 -26.20
C GLN A 589 7.06 9.73 -26.53
N GLU A 590 7.04 8.45 -26.12
CA GLU A 590 8.12 7.49 -26.41
C GLU A 590 8.16 7.10 -27.89
N ASN A 591 7.03 7.19 -28.60
CA ASN A 591 6.94 6.92 -30.03
C ASN A 591 6.97 8.21 -30.87
N LYS A 592 7.29 9.37 -30.29
CA LYS A 592 7.22 10.66 -31.00
C LYS A 592 8.58 11.31 -31.10
N VAL A 593 8.88 11.91 -32.24
CA VAL A 593 10.08 12.73 -32.44
C VAL A 593 9.71 14.04 -33.11
N LEU A 594 10.49 15.09 -32.84
CA LEU A 594 10.43 16.32 -33.61
C LEU A 594 11.42 16.21 -34.78
N CYS A 595 10.94 16.43 -36.00
CA CYS A 595 11.78 16.45 -37.19
C CYS A 595 11.33 17.58 -38.13
N TYR A 596 12.16 17.88 -39.12
CA TYR A 596 11.74 18.71 -40.25
C TYR A 596 10.59 18.03 -41.00
N ARG A 597 9.69 18.85 -41.52
CA ARG A 597 8.50 18.38 -42.23
C ARG A 597 8.85 17.49 -43.42
N GLU A 598 9.85 17.89 -44.21
CA GLU A 598 10.34 17.13 -45.37
C GLU A 598 10.80 15.72 -44.99
N GLU A 599 11.58 15.59 -43.91
CA GLU A 599 12.05 14.29 -43.40
C GLU A 599 10.90 13.36 -43.03
N ASN A 600 9.83 13.89 -42.44
CA ASN A 600 8.66 13.09 -42.08
C ASN A 600 7.91 12.61 -43.33
N GLN A 601 7.71 13.49 -44.31
CA GLN A 601 7.03 13.16 -45.56
C GLN A 601 7.81 12.10 -46.35
N GLU A 602 9.13 12.23 -46.42
CA GLU A 602 10.01 11.25 -47.08
C GLU A 602 10.05 9.93 -46.31
N LYS A 603 10.09 9.93 -44.97
CA LYS A 603 10.00 8.70 -44.16
C LYS A 603 8.72 7.92 -44.47
N GLY A 604 7.57 8.59 -44.52
CA GLY A 604 6.28 7.96 -44.78
C GLY A 604 5.91 6.88 -43.73
N GLN A 605 5.25 5.81 -44.16
CA GLN A 605 4.84 4.69 -43.28
C GLN A 605 5.99 3.70 -42.98
N ARG A 606 7.24 4.19 -42.85
CA ARG A 606 8.43 3.36 -42.57
C ARG A 606 8.99 3.56 -41.17
N THR A 607 9.80 2.62 -40.69
CA THR A 607 10.63 2.81 -39.48
C THR A 607 11.89 3.61 -39.83
N PRO A 608 12.60 4.19 -38.83
CA PRO A 608 13.85 4.92 -39.11
C PRO A 608 14.89 4.06 -39.80
N PHE A 609 15.02 2.77 -39.41
CA PHE A 609 15.93 1.84 -40.07
C PHE A 609 15.63 1.73 -41.55
N HIS A 610 14.38 1.38 -41.92
CA HIS A 610 14.01 1.25 -43.33
C HIS A 610 14.13 2.56 -44.09
N TYR A 611 13.76 3.70 -43.49
CA TYR A 611 13.92 5.00 -44.14
C TYR A 611 15.38 5.30 -44.46
N LEU A 612 16.27 5.16 -43.47
CA LEU A 612 17.69 5.53 -43.59
C LEU A 612 18.51 4.52 -44.42
N THR A 613 18.03 3.29 -44.61
CA THR A 613 18.72 2.29 -45.45
C THR A 613 18.17 2.17 -46.87
N SER A 614 16.89 2.49 -47.10
CA SER A 614 16.24 2.31 -48.40
C SER A 614 15.97 3.60 -49.18
N SER A 615 16.01 4.77 -48.53
CA SER A 615 15.68 6.03 -49.19
C SER A 615 16.93 6.74 -49.72
N PRO A 616 17.05 7.02 -51.04
CA PRO A 616 18.18 7.78 -51.58
C PRO A 616 18.15 9.26 -51.15
N LYS A 617 17.05 9.73 -50.58
CA LYS A 617 16.87 11.08 -50.04
C LYS A 617 17.19 11.20 -48.54
N ALA A 618 17.55 10.09 -47.88
CA ALA A 618 17.97 10.14 -46.49
C ALA A 618 19.27 10.95 -46.36
N LYS A 619 19.28 11.97 -45.51
CA LYS A 619 20.43 12.88 -45.35
C LYS A 619 21.59 12.29 -44.53
N ARG A 620 21.42 11.12 -43.92
CA ARG A 620 22.44 10.46 -43.08
C ARG A 620 22.30 8.94 -43.10
N THR A 621 23.35 8.26 -42.67
CA THR A 621 23.35 6.79 -42.53
C THR A 621 22.67 6.33 -41.25
N PHE A 622 22.26 5.06 -41.22
CA PHE A 622 21.67 4.46 -40.02
C PHE A 622 22.71 4.30 -38.89
N GLU A 623 23.99 4.09 -39.22
CA GLU A 623 25.08 3.97 -38.26
C GLU A 623 25.30 5.28 -37.49
N GLU A 624 25.31 6.42 -38.19
CA GLU A 624 25.41 7.74 -37.56
C GLU A 624 24.19 8.01 -36.68
N PHE A 625 22.99 7.71 -37.18
CA PHE A 625 21.75 7.81 -36.41
C PHE A 625 21.80 6.95 -35.14
N ARG A 626 22.28 5.71 -35.25
CA ARG A 626 22.43 4.78 -34.13
C ARG A 626 23.38 5.32 -33.07
N ALA A 627 24.50 5.92 -33.46
CA ALA A 627 25.45 6.54 -32.53
C ALA A 627 24.80 7.67 -31.72
N ASP A 628 24.03 8.55 -32.37
CA ASP A 628 23.31 9.65 -31.70
C ASP A 628 22.23 9.14 -30.75
N VAL A 629 21.46 8.14 -31.16
CA VAL A 629 20.44 7.52 -30.30
C VAL A 629 21.09 6.91 -29.06
N MET A 630 22.23 6.23 -29.21
CA MET A 630 22.98 5.67 -28.08
C MET A 630 23.55 6.77 -27.17
N LYS A 631 24.02 7.89 -27.73
CA LYS A 631 24.48 9.06 -26.95
C LYS A 631 23.35 9.69 -26.12
N LEU A 632 22.18 9.89 -26.73
CA LEU A 632 20.99 10.40 -26.03
C LEU A 632 20.51 9.44 -24.94
N TYR A 633 20.63 8.13 -25.18
CA TYR A 633 20.30 7.11 -24.20
C TYR A 633 21.27 7.13 -23.01
N ASN A 634 22.57 7.09 -23.28
CA ASN A 634 23.62 7.06 -22.24
C ASN A 634 23.63 8.34 -21.38
N SER A 635 23.21 9.48 -21.93
CA SER A 635 23.05 10.74 -21.19
C SER A 635 21.73 10.86 -20.42
N GLY A 636 20.83 9.88 -20.54
CA GLY A 636 19.53 9.85 -19.86
C GLY A 636 18.48 10.81 -20.44
N LYS A 637 18.70 11.36 -21.64
CA LYS A 637 17.78 12.28 -22.33
C LYS A 637 16.57 11.55 -22.94
N ILE A 638 16.76 10.32 -23.40
CA ILE A 638 15.69 9.45 -23.92
C ILE A 638 15.56 8.17 -23.10
N SER A 639 14.38 7.56 -23.10
CA SER A 639 14.14 6.30 -22.40
C SER A 639 14.65 5.09 -23.19
N ASN A 640 14.85 3.95 -22.51
CA ASN A 640 15.17 2.68 -23.16
C ASN A 640 14.09 2.28 -24.19
N LYS A 641 12.82 2.56 -23.89
CA LYS A 641 11.71 2.25 -24.82
C LYS A 641 11.82 3.07 -26.11
N LYS A 642 12.16 4.36 -26.01
CA LYS A 642 12.36 5.22 -27.17
C LYS A 642 13.58 4.79 -27.99
N ARG A 643 14.67 4.40 -27.32
CA ARG A 643 15.85 3.80 -27.96
C ARG A 643 15.48 2.56 -28.77
N GLU A 644 14.71 1.64 -28.18
CA GLU A 644 14.27 0.42 -28.87
C GLU A 644 13.42 0.72 -30.11
N TYR A 645 12.52 1.71 -30.06
CA TYR A 645 11.75 2.10 -31.24
C TYR A 645 12.59 2.75 -32.33
N LEU A 646 13.53 3.63 -31.95
CA LEU A 646 14.42 4.29 -32.90
C LEU A 646 15.33 3.28 -33.61
N LEU A 647 15.80 2.26 -32.90
CA LEU A 647 16.75 1.26 -33.41
C LEU A 647 16.09 -0.06 -33.85
N GLU A 648 14.79 -0.04 -34.14
CA GLU A 648 14.06 -1.23 -34.55
C GLU A 648 14.38 -1.62 -36.00
N GLN A 649 15.04 -2.75 -36.17
CA GLN A 649 15.53 -3.23 -37.47
C GLN A 649 14.68 -4.34 -38.10
N ARG A 650 13.76 -4.96 -37.35
CA ARG A 650 12.92 -6.03 -37.88
C ARG A 650 11.95 -5.48 -38.92
N ASP A 651 11.64 -6.29 -39.94
CA ASP A 651 10.63 -5.95 -40.96
C ASP A 651 9.21 -6.13 -40.41
N ILE A 652 8.79 -5.18 -39.57
CA ILE A 652 7.45 -5.15 -38.98
C ILE A 652 6.44 -4.60 -40.01
N MET A 653 6.90 -4.05 -41.13
CA MET A 653 6.01 -3.51 -42.15
C MET A 653 5.34 -4.61 -42.95
N ASN A 654 6.09 -5.67 -43.28
CA ASN A 654 5.61 -6.74 -44.14
C ASN A 654 5.32 -8.05 -43.41
N ASN A 655 5.65 -8.14 -42.11
CA ASN A 655 5.44 -9.35 -41.31
C ASN A 655 4.24 -9.21 -40.35
N GLU A 656 3.12 -9.83 -40.69
CA GLU A 656 1.88 -9.80 -39.88
C GLU A 656 2.07 -10.35 -38.45
N GLU A 657 2.94 -11.33 -38.25
CA GLU A 657 3.18 -11.92 -36.94
C GLU A 657 3.92 -10.92 -36.03
N LEU A 658 4.93 -10.24 -36.57
CA LEU A 658 5.64 -9.16 -35.87
C LEU A 658 4.70 -7.99 -35.58
N GLN A 659 3.81 -7.62 -36.50
CA GLN A 659 2.79 -6.60 -36.24
C GLN A 659 1.89 -7.01 -35.07
N LYS A 660 1.38 -8.25 -35.06
CA LYS A 660 0.59 -8.78 -33.94
C LYS A 660 1.37 -8.75 -32.64
N GLN A 661 2.68 -9.06 -32.64
CA GLN A 661 3.54 -8.95 -31.46
C GLN A 661 3.69 -7.51 -30.97
N PHE A 662 3.86 -6.53 -31.87
CA PHE A 662 3.92 -5.11 -31.55
C PHE A 662 2.60 -4.59 -30.97
N ILE A 663 1.50 -4.94 -31.61
CA ILE A 663 0.14 -4.63 -31.14
C ILE A 663 -0.05 -5.22 -29.74
N ASN A 664 0.25 -6.51 -29.55
CA ASN A 664 0.11 -7.15 -28.24
C ASN A 664 1.02 -6.49 -27.19
N ARG A 665 2.26 -6.12 -27.55
CA ARG A 665 3.19 -5.43 -26.64
C ARG A 665 2.70 -4.05 -26.24
N ASN A 666 1.95 -3.33 -27.08
CA ASN A 666 1.52 -1.96 -26.81
C ASN A 666 0.09 -1.86 -26.29
N LEU A 667 -0.81 -2.69 -26.80
CA LEU A 667 -2.22 -2.74 -26.49
C LEU A 667 -2.51 -3.52 -25.22
N VAL A 668 -1.84 -4.66 -24.99
CA VAL A 668 -2.19 -5.57 -23.89
C VAL A 668 -1.54 -5.11 -22.57
N ASP A 669 -2.35 -5.05 -21.52
CA ASP A 669 -1.85 -4.79 -20.16
C ASP A 669 -1.32 -6.08 -19.52
N THR A 670 0.01 -6.17 -19.40
CA THR A 670 0.72 -7.35 -18.89
C THR A 670 0.98 -7.27 -17.38
N ARG A 671 0.43 -6.29 -16.67
CA ARG A 671 0.64 -6.18 -15.22
C ARG A 671 0.03 -7.38 -14.50
N TYR A 672 0.72 -7.83 -13.45
CA TYR A 672 0.38 -9.07 -12.75
C TYR A 672 -1.07 -9.12 -12.27
N ALA A 673 -1.59 -8.03 -11.70
CA ALA A 673 -2.97 -7.97 -11.22
C ALA A 673 -3.99 -8.13 -12.36
N VAL A 674 -3.74 -7.52 -13.53
CA VAL A 674 -4.61 -7.64 -14.72
C VAL A 674 -4.54 -9.06 -15.27
N ARG A 675 -3.32 -9.59 -15.46
CA ARG A 675 -3.13 -10.98 -15.93
C ARG A 675 -3.85 -11.98 -15.03
N SER A 676 -3.71 -11.85 -13.71
CA SER A 676 -4.39 -12.72 -12.75
C SER A 676 -5.92 -12.64 -12.85
N PHE A 677 -6.46 -11.44 -13.05
CA PHE A 677 -7.90 -11.22 -13.18
C PHE A 677 -8.45 -11.76 -14.49
N SER A 678 -7.83 -11.40 -15.62
CA SER A 678 -8.20 -11.88 -16.95
C SER A 678 -8.09 -13.40 -17.02
N MET A 679 -7.06 -14.00 -16.42
CA MET A 679 -6.91 -15.45 -16.38
C MET A 679 -8.02 -16.12 -15.56
N ASN A 680 -8.43 -15.55 -14.42
CA ASN A 680 -9.56 -16.06 -13.65
C ASN A 680 -10.84 -16.13 -14.51
N LEU A 681 -11.14 -15.06 -15.26
CA LEU A 681 -12.30 -15.03 -16.16
C LEU A 681 -12.17 -16.04 -17.32
N ARG A 682 -11.02 -16.05 -18.01
CA ARG A 682 -10.76 -16.98 -19.14
C ARG A 682 -10.92 -18.43 -18.71
N SER A 683 -10.35 -18.80 -17.57
CA SER A 683 -10.44 -20.16 -17.05
C SER A 683 -11.87 -20.56 -16.71
N TYR A 684 -12.65 -19.65 -16.12
CA TYR A 684 -14.06 -19.92 -15.85
C TYR A 684 -14.85 -20.17 -17.15
N PHE A 685 -14.75 -19.28 -18.14
CA PHE A 685 -15.49 -19.45 -19.40
C PHE A 685 -15.06 -20.69 -20.17
N LYS A 686 -13.74 -20.97 -20.23
CA LYS A 686 -13.20 -22.19 -20.84
C LYS A 686 -13.72 -23.46 -20.14
N HIS A 687 -13.74 -23.49 -18.82
CA HIS A 687 -14.22 -24.64 -18.05
C HIS A 687 -15.70 -24.94 -18.27
N HIS A 688 -16.52 -23.90 -18.47
CA HIS A 688 -17.97 -24.04 -18.69
C HIS A 688 -18.37 -24.08 -20.17
N ASN A 689 -17.41 -24.17 -21.10
CA ASN A 689 -17.65 -24.12 -22.55
C ASN A 689 -18.49 -22.90 -23.00
N ILE A 690 -18.30 -21.76 -22.33
CA ILE A 690 -18.96 -20.51 -22.69
C ILE A 690 -18.05 -19.77 -23.69
N PRO A 691 -18.52 -19.44 -24.91
CA PRO A 691 -17.70 -18.82 -25.96
C PRO A 691 -17.47 -17.32 -25.73
N THR A 692 -17.16 -16.90 -24.50
CA THR A 692 -16.86 -15.51 -24.16
C THR A 692 -15.37 -15.24 -24.23
N THR A 693 -14.96 -14.26 -25.04
CA THR A 693 -13.56 -13.84 -25.18
C THR A 693 -13.20 -12.79 -24.12
N VAL A 694 -12.02 -12.91 -23.49
CA VAL A 694 -11.57 -11.92 -22.48
C VAL A 694 -10.32 -11.19 -22.97
N LEU A 695 -10.44 -9.88 -23.15
CA LEU A 695 -9.40 -8.97 -23.64
C LEU A 695 -8.97 -8.01 -22.52
N SER A 696 -7.71 -7.59 -22.55
CA SER A 696 -7.18 -6.59 -21.62
C SER A 696 -6.43 -5.52 -22.38
N ILE A 697 -6.78 -4.25 -22.16
CA ILE A 697 -6.21 -3.11 -22.88
C ILE A 697 -5.49 -2.14 -21.93
N ARG A 698 -4.49 -1.43 -22.45
CA ARG A 698 -3.80 -0.36 -21.73
C ARG A 698 -4.56 0.96 -21.83
N GLY A 699 -4.66 1.68 -20.71
CA GLY A 699 -5.30 2.99 -20.67
C GLY A 699 -4.67 4.13 -21.48
N GLY A 700 -3.53 3.88 -22.15
CA GLY A 700 -3.00 4.86 -23.12
C GLY A 700 -3.98 5.10 -24.27
N PHE A 701 -4.70 4.05 -24.68
CA PHE A 701 -5.63 4.05 -25.80
C PHE A 701 -6.91 4.82 -25.51
N THR A 702 -7.53 4.56 -24.36
CA THR A 702 -8.73 5.24 -23.87
C THR A 702 -8.51 6.75 -23.80
N ASN A 703 -7.33 7.19 -23.33
CA ASN A 703 -6.93 8.59 -23.32
C ASN A 703 -6.73 9.18 -24.74
N ALA A 704 -6.26 8.38 -25.71
CA ALA A 704 -6.11 8.83 -27.09
C ALA A 704 -7.49 9.08 -27.74
N ILE A 705 -8.44 8.15 -27.58
CA ILE A 705 -9.81 8.31 -28.08
C ILE A 705 -10.50 9.52 -27.44
N ARG A 706 -10.40 9.69 -26.12
CA ARG A 706 -10.94 10.89 -25.44
C ARG A 706 -10.44 12.20 -26.05
N ARG A 707 -9.13 12.31 -26.30
CA ARG A 707 -8.54 13.52 -26.90
C ARG A 707 -9.07 13.76 -28.31
N ARG A 708 -9.20 12.71 -29.13
CA ARG A 708 -9.69 12.83 -30.52
C ARG A 708 -11.19 13.17 -30.58
N ALA A 709 -11.97 12.63 -29.65
CA ALA A 709 -13.40 12.93 -29.48
C ALA A 709 -13.66 14.24 -28.70
N ARG A 710 -12.61 14.95 -28.25
CA ARG A 710 -12.68 16.13 -27.38
C ARG A 710 -13.55 15.96 -26.13
N MET A 711 -13.58 14.74 -25.58
CA MET A 711 -14.28 14.45 -24.33
C MET A 711 -13.42 14.85 -23.14
N ASN A 712 -13.69 16.05 -22.60
CA ASN A 712 -13.00 16.55 -21.41
C ASN A 712 -13.25 15.65 -20.19
N LYS A 713 -12.19 15.35 -19.45
CA LYS A 713 -12.25 14.56 -18.21
C LYS A 713 -12.15 15.51 -17.02
N ASP A 714 -13.28 16.01 -16.55
CA ASP A 714 -13.30 16.70 -15.26
C ASP A 714 -13.49 15.68 -14.12
N ARG A 715 -12.39 15.39 -13.42
CA ARG A 715 -12.37 14.41 -12.33
C ARG A 715 -13.00 14.96 -11.04
N ASN A 716 -13.23 16.26 -10.95
CA ASN A 716 -13.80 16.90 -9.77
C ASN A 716 -15.32 17.05 -9.88
N SER A 717 -15.86 17.11 -11.09
CA SER A 717 -17.30 17.37 -11.31
C SER A 717 -18.17 16.12 -11.29
N SER A 718 -17.67 14.94 -11.70
CA SER A 718 -18.52 13.75 -11.90
C SER A 718 -17.75 12.42 -11.87
N TYR A 719 -18.39 11.38 -11.34
CA TYR A 719 -17.92 9.98 -11.41
C TYR A 719 -18.21 9.31 -12.77
N ALA A 720 -19.07 9.91 -13.62
CA ALA A 720 -19.49 9.34 -14.89
C ALA A 720 -18.33 8.98 -15.82
N HIS A 721 -17.20 9.68 -15.71
CA HIS A 721 -16.03 9.44 -16.53
C HIS A 721 -15.53 7.99 -16.47
N HIS A 722 -15.74 7.26 -15.36
CA HIS A 722 -15.39 5.84 -15.27
C HIS A 722 -16.27 4.95 -16.16
N ALA A 723 -17.58 5.21 -16.21
CA ALA A 723 -18.48 4.46 -17.08
C ALA A 723 -18.24 4.79 -18.55
N ILE A 724 -17.97 6.07 -18.88
CA ILE A 724 -17.58 6.49 -20.23
C ILE A 724 -16.24 5.82 -20.62
N ASP A 725 -15.26 5.77 -19.72
CA ASP A 725 -14.01 5.03 -19.94
C ASP A 725 -14.30 3.56 -20.24
N ALA A 726 -15.19 2.91 -19.49
CA ALA A 726 -15.60 1.52 -19.73
C ALA A 726 -16.31 1.32 -21.09
N LEU A 727 -17.14 2.27 -21.54
CA LEU A 727 -17.76 2.22 -22.87
C LEU A 727 -16.73 2.37 -23.99
N ILE A 728 -15.76 3.26 -23.83
CA ILE A 728 -14.62 3.38 -24.76
C ILE A 728 -13.81 2.08 -24.80
N VAL A 729 -13.56 1.48 -23.64
CA VAL A 729 -12.86 0.19 -23.49
C VAL A 729 -13.60 -0.92 -24.25
N ALA A 730 -14.92 -1.00 -24.12
CA ALA A 730 -15.74 -1.96 -24.87
C ALA A 730 -15.61 -1.76 -26.39
N ALA A 731 -15.67 -0.49 -26.84
CA ALA A 731 -15.64 -0.14 -28.25
C ALA A 731 -14.28 -0.41 -28.92
N ILE A 732 -13.16 -0.10 -28.24
CA ILE A 732 -11.80 -0.30 -28.78
C ILE A 732 -11.54 -1.75 -29.19
N GLY A 733 -12.11 -2.71 -28.45
CA GLY A 733 -11.85 -4.13 -28.71
C GLY A 733 -12.57 -4.70 -29.94
N LYS A 734 -13.64 -4.05 -30.42
CA LYS A 734 -14.58 -4.68 -31.38
C LYS A 734 -15.15 -3.76 -32.46
N LEU A 735 -15.05 -2.44 -32.32
CA LEU A 735 -15.55 -1.47 -33.29
C LEU A 735 -14.38 -0.72 -33.97
N PRO A 736 -14.49 -0.31 -35.25
CA PRO A 736 -13.42 0.42 -35.95
C PRO A 736 -13.35 1.92 -35.59
N VAL A 737 -13.56 2.24 -34.30
CA VAL A 737 -13.53 3.61 -33.75
C VAL A 737 -12.21 4.31 -34.04
N PHE A 738 -11.10 3.57 -34.02
CA PHE A 738 -9.79 4.16 -34.31
C PHE A 738 -9.66 4.55 -35.79
N LYS A 739 -10.12 3.69 -36.71
CA LYS A 739 -10.13 3.95 -38.16
C LYS A 739 -11.02 5.16 -38.48
N PHE A 740 -12.16 5.28 -37.79
CA PHE A 740 -13.01 6.47 -37.89
C PHE A 740 -12.24 7.76 -37.52
N PHE A 741 -11.57 7.80 -36.37
CA PHE A 741 -10.80 8.98 -35.95
C PHE A 741 -9.46 9.18 -36.68
N GLN A 742 -9.04 8.27 -37.58
CA GLN A 742 -7.92 8.52 -38.50
C GLN A 742 -8.36 9.45 -39.64
N ASN A 743 -9.58 9.28 -40.13
CA ASN A 743 -10.12 10.04 -41.25
C ASN A 743 -10.86 11.29 -40.79
N PHE A 744 -11.53 11.24 -39.62
CA PHE A 744 -12.40 12.31 -39.15
C PHE A 744 -11.90 12.99 -37.85
N GLY A 745 -12.13 14.29 -37.76
CA GLY A 745 -11.86 15.14 -36.60
C GLY A 745 -13.15 15.65 -35.97
N VAL A 746 -13.05 16.16 -34.75
CA VAL A 746 -14.13 16.88 -34.06
C VAL A 746 -13.63 18.28 -33.74
N ASN A 747 -14.44 19.32 -33.95
CA ASN A 747 -14.09 20.72 -33.65
C ASN A 747 -14.54 21.13 -32.23
N GLU A 748 -14.36 22.39 -31.85
CA GLU A 748 -14.69 22.89 -30.48
C GLU A 748 -16.18 22.85 -30.14
N THR A 749 -17.04 22.93 -31.15
CA THR A 749 -18.50 22.87 -30.99
C THR A 749 -19.06 21.45 -31.07
N GLY A 750 -18.20 20.43 -31.20
CA GLY A 750 -18.59 19.02 -31.25
C GLY A 750 -19.01 18.53 -32.64
N VAL A 751 -18.76 19.31 -33.69
CA VAL A 751 -19.08 18.96 -35.08
C VAL A 751 -17.93 18.17 -35.71
N PHE A 752 -18.29 17.16 -36.49
CA PHE A 752 -17.33 16.28 -37.18
C PHE A 752 -16.91 16.85 -38.53
N TYR A 753 -15.65 16.66 -38.91
CA TYR A 753 -15.09 17.12 -40.19
C TYR A 753 -14.07 16.12 -40.75
N ASP A 754 -13.85 16.12 -42.06
CA ASP A 754 -12.80 15.32 -42.71
C ASP A 754 -11.41 15.94 -42.45
N ARG A 755 -10.45 15.15 -41.97
CA ARG A 755 -9.12 15.65 -41.64
C ARG A 755 -8.26 16.00 -42.85
N ARG A 756 -8.54 15.41 -44.00
CA ARG A 756 -7.83 15.62 -45.26
C ARG A 756 -8.39 16.82 -46.01
N THR A 757 -9.73 16.93 -46.11
CA THR A 757 -10.38 18.01 -46.88
C THR A 757 -10.77 19.21 -46.02
N GLY A 758 -10.96 19.02 -44.71
CA GLY A 758 -11.41 20.07 -43.79
C GLY A 758 -12.92 20.31 -43.82
N GLU A 759 -13.67 19.58 -44.66
CA GLU A 759 -15.11 19.76 -44.86
C GLU A 759 -15.91 19.22 -43.67
N VAL A 760 -16.96 19.96 -43.30
CA VAL A 760 -17.96 19.50 -42.35
C VAL A 760 -18.91 18.56 -43.08
N LEU A 761 -18.99 17.32 -42.61
CA LEU A 761 -19.79 16.27 -43.25
C LEU A 761 -21.17 16.15 -42.59
N THR A 762 -22.18 15.89 -43.41
CA THR A 762 -23.52 15.47 -43.01
C THR A 762 -23.55 13.97 -42.65
N GLU A 763 -24.58 13.53 -41.93
CA GLU A 763 -24.67 12.18 -41.36
C GLU A 763 -24.51 11.05 -42.41
N LYS A 764 -24.95 11.27 -43.65
CA LYS A 764 -24.88 10.28 -44.75
C LYS A 764 -23.50 10.18 -45.42
N GLU A 765 -22.61 11.14 -45.16
CA GLU A 765 -21.32 11.24 -45.85
C GLU A 765 -20.18 10.51 -45.10
N PHE A 766 -20.46 9.96 -43.91
CA PHE A 766 -19.52 9.12 -43.19
C PHE A 766 -19.51 7.69 -43.75
N PHE A 767 -18.32 7.09 -43.94
CA PHE A 767 -18.18 5.70 -44.42
C PHE A 767 -18.83 4.65 -43.49
N SER A 768 -19.30 5.05 -42.31
CA SER A 768 -20.15 4.26 -41.43
C SER A 768 -21.03 5.20 -40.58
N GLU A 769 -22.30 5.32 -40.98
CA GLU A 769 -23.34 6.09 -40.28
C GLU A 769 -23.51 5.61 -38.83
N ASP A 770 -23.47 4.29 -38.61
CA ASP A 770 -23.67 3.67 -37.30
C ASP A 770 -22.56 4.01 -36.29
N ILE A 771 -21.30 4.07 -36.74
CA ILE A 771 -20.17 4.48 -35.89
C ILE A 771 -20.27 5.95 -35.50
N TYR A 772 -20.72 6.80 -36.43
CA TYR A 772 -20.97 8.22 -36.13
C TYR A 772 -22.04 8.35 -35.04
N LYS A 773 -23.18 7.66 -35.19
CA LYS A 773 -24.26 7.64 -34.18
C LYS A 773 -23.78 7.11 -32.84
N PHE A 774 -22.99 6.06 -32.83
CA PHE A 774 -22.37 5.51 -31.62
C PHE A 774 -21.52 6.55 -30.88
N ILE A 775 -20.60 7.23 -31.58
CA ILE A 775 -19.70 8.22 -30.96
C ILE A 775 -20.51 9.41 -30.43
N ARG A 776 -21.53 9.87 -31.17
CA ARG A 776 -22.42 10.95 -30.72
C ARG A 776 -23.22 10.55 -29.47
N SER A 777 -23.71 9.30 -29.42
CA SER A 777 -24.37 8.75 -28.23
C SER A 777 -23.41 8.70 -27.04
N LEU A 778 -22.19 8.20 -27.24
CA LEU A 778 -21.13 8.14 -26.24
C LEU A 778 -20.81 9.52 -25.63
N MET A 779 -20.70 10.56 -26.47
CA MET A 779 -20.42 11.93 -26.04
C MET A 779 -21.53 12.52 -25.14
N ASN A 780 -22.77 12.05 -25.27
CA ASN A 780 -23.93 12.57 -24.56
C ASN A 780 -24.49 11.62 -23.49
N TYR A 781 -23.78 10.53 -23.16
CA TYR A 781 -24.31 9.46 -22.30
C TYR A 781 -24.22 9.77 -20.79
N GLU A 782 -23.56 10.85 -20.37
CA GLU A 782 -23.26 11.13 -18.95
C GLU A 782 -24.50 11.17 -18.05
N SER A 783 -25.60 11.75 -18.50
CA SER A 783 -26.86 11.86 -17.71
C SER A 783 -27.57 10.52 -17.51
N LYS A 784 -27.26 9.50 -18.31
CA LYS A 784 -27.86 8.15 -18.25
C LYS A 784 -27.06 7.19 -17.36
N ILE A 785 -25.91 7.62 -16.82
CA ILE A 785 -25.03 6.77 -16.02
C ILE A 785 -25.66 6.41 -14.68
N LYS A 786 -25.64 5.10 -14.36
CA LYS A 786 -26.07 4.58 -13.07
C LYS A 786 -24.94 4.62 -12.04
N TYR A 787 -25.27 4.87 -10.78
CA TYR A 787 -24.30 4.93 -9.68
C TYR A 787 -24.63 3.93 -8.59
N SER A 788 -23.64 3.16 -8.15
CA SER A 788 -23.76 2.19 -7.08
C SER A 788 -22.68 2.43 -6.04
N HIS A 789 -23.07 2.83 -4.82
CA HIS A 789 -22.13 3.00 -3.71
C HIS A 789 -22.11 1.77 -2.81
N LYS A 790 -20.91 1.30 -2.44
CA LYS A 790 -20.77 0.17 -1.53
C LYS A 790 -21.12 0.59 -0.11
N VAL A 791 -22.26 0.11 0.37
CA VAL A 791 -22.75 0.30 1.75
C VAL A 791 -21.82 -0.36 2.77
N ASP A 792 -21.46 0.38 3.82
CA ASP A 792 -20.64 -0.11 4.94
C ASP A 792 -21.52 -0.47 6.14
N ARG A 793 -21.80 -1.77 6.29
CA ARG A 793 -22.59 -2.31 7.41
C ARG A 793 -21.72 -2.86 8.56
N LYS A 794 -20.39 -2.68 8.48
CA LYS A 794 -19.45 -3.35 9.38
C LYS A 794 -19.49 -2.76 10.79
N GLY A 795 -19.85 -3.58 11.76
CA GLY A 795 -19.73 -3.25 13.19
C GLY A 795 -18.29 -3.26 13.73
N ASN A 796 -18.14 -2.82 14.98
CA ASN A 796 -16.87 -2.82 15.73
C ASN A 796 -15.70 -2.13 14.96
N ARG A 797 -15.95 -0.92 14.45
CA ARG A 797 -14.89 0.00 14.00
C ARG A 797 -14.40 0.84 15.20
N ALA A 798 -13.65 1.91 14.93
CA ALA A 798 -13.26 2.83 15.99
C ALA A 798 -14.51 3.39 16.70
N ILE A 799 -14.55 3.31 18.03
CA ILE A 799 -15.71 3.71 18.84
C ILE A 799 -15.74 5.21 19.14
N SER A 800 -14.57 5.84 19.25
CA SER A 800 -14.37 7.23 19.64
C SER A 800 -12.97 7.69 19.21
N ASP A 801 -12.67 8.97 19.40
CA ASP A 801 -11.28 9.43 19.39
C ASP A 801 -10.53 8.87 20.62
N GLN A 802 -9.19 8.81 20.53
CA GLN A 802 -8.34 8.23 21.59
C GLN A 802 -8.03 9.22 22.72
N THR A 803 -8.22 10.51 22.48
CA THR A 803 -7.89 11.55 23.46
C THR A 803 -8.81 11.43 24.66
N ILE A 804 -8.19 11.27 25.84
CA ILE A 804 -8.89 11.26 27.12
C ILE A 804 -9.01 12.71 27.59
N TYR A 805 -10.24 13.15 27.86
CA TYR A 805 -10.54 14.48 28.33
C TYR A 805 -10.88 14.47 29.82
N SER A 806 -10.33 15.44 30.55
CA SER A 806 -10.77 15.77 31.91
C SER A 806 -11.85 16.85 31.83
N THR A 807 -12.78 16.85 32.78
CA THR A 807 -13.85 17.85 32.86
C THR A 807 -13.71 18.72 34.12
N ARG A 808 -14.39 19.86 34.14
CA ARG A 808 -14.64 20.67 35.34
C ARG A 808 -16.10 21.08 35.36
N LYS A 809 -16.66 21.22 36.56
CA LYS A 809 -17.99 21.80 36.76
C LYS A 809 -17.82 23.31 36.89
N VAL A 810 -18.47 24.08 36.03
CA VAL A 810 -18.46 25.55 36.01
C VAL A 810 -19.91 25.98 35.78
N ASP A 811 -20.48 26.76 36.69
CA ASP A 811 -21.87 27.25 36.61
C ASP A 811 -22.89 26.13 36.33
N ASP A 812 -22.76 25.04 37.09
CA ASP A 812 -23.51 23.78 36.95
C ASP A 812 -23.38 22.99 35.64
N GLU A 813 -22.60 23.48 34.68
CA GLU A 813 -22.27 22.74 33.45
C GLU A 813 -20.94 21.99 33.56
N GLU A 814 -20.87 20.81 32.93
CA GLU A 814 -19.61 20.11 32.73
C GLU A 814 -18.88 20.60 31.47
N ILE A 815 -17.70 21.19 31.67
CA ILE A 815 -16.86 21.75 30.62
C ILE A 815 -15.60 20.91 30.41
N ILE A 816 -15.21 20.72 29.15
CA ILE A 816 -13.99 20.00 28.78
C ILE A 816 -12.76 20.86 29.05
N VAL A 817 -11.73 20.26 29.65
CA VAL A 817 -10.39 20.84 29.75
C VAL A 817 -9.50 20.28 28.64
N ARG A 818 -9.00 21.17 27.79
CA ARG A 818 -7.98 20.84 26.79
C ARG A 818 -6.60 21.28 27.26
N LYS A 819 -5.58 20.72 26.61
CA LYS A 819 -4.17 21.05 26.81
C LYS A 819 -3.56 21.37 25.46
N SER A 820 -2.82 22.46 25.35
CA SER A 820 -2.02 22.78 24.16
C SER A 820 -0.97 21.69 23.90
N LYS A 821 -0.44 21.63 22.66
CA LYS A 821 0.86 20.99 22.42
C LYS A 821 1.96 21.81 23.11
N ASN A 822 3.20 21.29 23.11
CA ASN A 822 4.31 22.00 23.73
C ASN A 822 4.53 23.34 23.01
N ILE A 823 4.36 24.44 23.73
CA ILE A 823 4.31 25.80 23.18
C ILE A 823 5.61 26.17 22.44
N TYR A 824 6.74 25.62 22.86
CA TYR A 824 8.06 25.85 22.27
C TYR A 824 8.32 25.09 20.96
N THR A 825 7.44 24.13 20.61
CA THR A 825 7.63 23.24 19.44
C THR A 825 6.49 23.36 18.42
N LEU A 826 5.63 24.36 18.60
CA LEU A 826 4.56 24.65 17.65
C LEU A 826 5.14 25.14 16.33
N ASN A 827 4.56 24.68 15.23
CA ASN A 827 4.79 25.33 13.94
C ASN A 827 4.04 26.68 13.89
N LYS A 828 4.35 27.49 12.87
CA LYS A 828 3.77 28.82 12.68
C LYS A 828 2.24 28.85 12.79
N SER A 829 1.54 27.91 12.15
CA SER A 829 0.08 27.85 12.16
C SER A 829 -0.51 27.49 13.53
N ASP A 830 0.08 26.51 14.22
CA ASP A 830 -0.40 26.07 15.54
C ASP A 830 -0.13 27.16 16.60
N ALA A 831 1.00 27.85 16.51
CA ALA A 831 1.35 28.99 17.38
C ALA A 831 0.34 30.13 17.18
N ALA A 832 0.10 30.55 15.93
CA ALA A 832 -0.87 31.59 15.61
C ALA A 832 -2.28 31.25 16.11
N SER A 833 -2.72 29.99 15.98
CA SER A 833 -4.04 29.56 16.48
C SER A 833 -4.14 29.63 18.01
N LEU A 834 -3.08 29.26 18.73
CA LEU A 834 -3.04 29.36 20.19
C LEU A 834 -3.05 30.82 20.65
N ILE A 835 -2.23 31.67 20.04
CA ILE A 835 -2.16 33.11 20.34
C ILE A 835 -3.50 33.79 20.07
N LYS A 836 -4.13 33.49 18.92
CA LYS A 836 -5.47 34.01 18.62
C LYS A 836 -6.47 33.65 19.72
N ARG A 837 -6.41 32.44 20.27
CA ARG A 837 -7.28 32.03 21.39
C ARG A 837 -6.95 32.76 22.69
N ILE A 838 -5.65 32.93 23.00
CA ILE A 838 -5.20 33.68 24.19
C ILE A 838 -5.76 35.11 24.14
N ASN A 839 -5.65 35.78 22.99
CA ASN A 839 -6.11 37.16 22.83
C ASN A 839 -7.64 37.28 22.79
N THR A 840 -8.36 36.31 22.21
CA THR A 840 -9.82 36.39 22.06
C THR A 840 -10.61 35.84 23.25
N LYS A 841 -10.04 34.90 24.01
CA LYS A 841 -10.71 34.22 25.13
C LYS A 841 -9.74 33.95 26.30
N PRO A 842 -9.09 35.00 26.86
CA PRO A 842 -8.05 34.84 27.89
C PRO A 842 -8.58 34.12 29.15
N ASP A 843 -9.79 34.44 29.59
CA ASP A 843 -10.39 33.89 30.82
C ASP A 843 -10.69 32.39 30.76
N THR A 844 -10.63 31.80 29.55
CA THR A 844 -10.77 30.35 29.39
C THR A 844 -9.53 29.60 29.86
N PHE A 845 -8.37 30.25 29.94
CA PHE A 845 -7.14 29.60 30.37
C PHE A 845 -7.10 29.44 31.89
N LEU A 846 -6.80 28.23 32.34
CA LEU A 846 -6.74 27.92 33.78
C LEU A 846 -5.64 28.72 34.48
N ILE A 847 -4.57 29.06 33.76
CA ILE A 847 -3.48 29.87 34.31
C ILE A 847 -3.93 31.31 34.60
N ALA A 848 -4.79 31.89 33.76
CA ALA A 848 -5.35 33.23 34.00
C ALA A 848 -6.13 33.30 35.33
N LYS A 849 -6.85 32.21 35.67
CA LYS A 849 -7.63 32.15 36.92
C LYS A 849 -6.81 31.79 38.17
N HIS A 850 -5.78 30.96 38.02
CA HIS A 850 -5.06 30.38 39.16
C HIS A 850 -3.64 30.93 39.36
N ASN A 851 -3.09 31.65 38.38
CA ASN A 851 -1.80 32.32 38.43
C ASN A 851 -1.77 33.49 37.41
N PRO A 852 -2.47 34.59 37.72
CA PRO A 852 -2.65 35.72 36.80
C PRO A 852 -1.32 36.40 36.43
N GLU A 853 -0.39 36.56 37.38
CA GLU A 853 0.93 37.16 37.15
C GLU A 853 1.72 36.41 36.05
N LEU A 854 1.71 35.07 36.09
CA LEU A 854 2.37 34.26 35.07
C LEU A 854 1.65 34.32 33.72
N PHE A 855 0.35 34.59 33.71
CA PHE A 855 -0.40 34.81 32.48
C PHE A 855 -0.09 36.17 31.85
N GLU A 856 0.09 37.22 32.65
CA GLU A 856 0.55 38.53 32.18
C GLU A 856 1.94 38.45 31.55
N LEU A 857 2.86 37.68 32.15
CA LEU A 857 4.16 37.40 31.54
C LEU A 857 4.03 36.73 30.17
N ILE A 858 3.12 35.77 30.03
CA ILE A 858 2.83 35.11 28.74
C ILE A 858 2.33 36.14 27.70
N LEU A 859 1.43 37.04 28.09
CA LEU A 859 0.93 38.10 27.20
C LEU A 859 2.05 39.07 26.79
N LYS A 860 2.94 39.42 27.72
CA LYS A 860 4.12 40.25 27.43
C LYS A 860 5.03 39.58 26.41
N ILE A 861 5.34 38.30 26.59
CA ILE A 861 6.17 37.53 25.65
C ILE A 861 5.54 37.47 24.25
N ILE A 862 4.22 37.24 24.17
CA ILE A 862 3.51 37.22 22.88
C ILE A 862 3.63 38.58 22.16
N LYS A 863 3.59 39.68 22.92
CA LYS A 863 3.69 41.04 22.38
C LYS A 863 5.12 41.39 21.96
N GLU A 864 6.12 41.01 22.75
CA GLU A 864 7.53 41.31 22.53
C GLU A 864 8.10 40.57 21.31
N TYR A 865 7.64 39.33 21.08
CA TYR A 865 8.10 38.48 19.98
C TYR A 865 7.02 38.29 18.89
N ASP A 866 6.17 39.28 18.66
CA ASP A 866 5.02 39.20 17.73
C ASP A 866 5.40 38.92 16.26
N LYS A 867 6.61 39.36 15.85
CA LYS A 867 7.19 39.12 14.51
C LYS A 867 7.73 37.70 14.33
N ALA A 868 7.93 36.93 15.40
CA ALA A 868 8.45 35.57 15.31
C ALA A 868 7.38 34.57 14.87
N ASP A 869 7.77 33.54 14.11
CA ASP A 869 6.87 32.44 13.73
C ASP A 869 6.28 31.71 14.96
N ASN A 870 7.04 31.68 16.06
CA ASN A 870 6.58 31.19 17.36
C ASN A 870 7.22 32.03 18.49
N PRO A 871 6.46 32.97 19.08
CA PRO A 871 6.93 33.85 20.15
C PRO A 871 7.53 33.11 21.35
N PHE A 872 6.96 31.95 21.72
CA PHE A 872 7.46 31.17 22.85
C PHE A 872 8.82 30.53 22.57
N LYS A 873 9.06 30.12 21.32
CA LYS A 873 10.35 29.53 20.91
C LYS A 873 11.43 30.60 20.85
N ALA A 874 11.13 31.77 20.31
CA ALA A 874 12.06 32.91 20.29
C ALA A 874 12.48 33.30 21.72
N TYR A 875 11.51 33.47 22.63
CA TYR A 875 11.80 33.70 24.05
C TYR A 875 12.66 32.58 24.66
N TYR A 876 12.38 31.31 24.32
CA TYR A 876 13.15 30.18 24.84
C TYR A 876 14.62 30.19 24.39
N ASP A 877 14.88 30.63 23.17
CA ASP A 877 16.25 30.67 22.63
C ASP A 877 17.09 31.76 23.30
N GLU A 878 16.46 32.82 23.82
CA GLU A 878 17.13 33.93 24.51
C GLU A 878 17.19 33.77 26.04
N HIS A 879 16.10 33.27 26.64
CA HIS A 879 15.91 33.30 28.10
C HIS A 879 15.63 31.92 28.72
N GLY A 880 15.47 30.87 27.90
CA GLY A 880 15.09 29.54 28.37
C GLY A 880 13.60 29.39 28.70
N TYR A 881 13.27 28.43 29.57
CA TYR A 881 11.86 28.11 29.85
C TYR A 881 11.17 29.23 30.63
N ILE A 882 9.89 29.46 30.32
CA ILE A 882 8.98 30.18 31.22
C ILE A 882 8.79 29.29 32.45
N LEU A 883 9.10 29.80 33.64
CA LEU A 883 9.06 29.04 34.89
C LEU A 883 7.87 29.45 35.74
N LYS A 884 7.10 28.47 36.21
CA LYS A 884 6.15 28.65 37.31
C LYS A 884 6.89 28.58 38.64
N ASP A 885 6.65 29.55 39.51
CA ASP A 885 7.25 29.69 40.84
C ASP A 885 8.80 29.61 40.81
N GLY A 886 9.41 30.05 39.71
CA GLY A 886 10.85 29.99 39.45
C GLY A 886 11.45 28.58 39.29
N LYS A 887 10.63 27.52 39.30
CA LYS A 887 11.13 26.13 39.38
C LYS A 887 10.59 25.21 38.28
N VAL A 888 9.35 25.40 37.84
CA VAL A 888 8.65 24.40 37.00
C VAL A 888 8.42 24.94 35.58
N PRO A 889 9.02 24.34 34.54
CA PRO A 889 8.82 24.77 33.15
C PRO A 889 7.36 24.69 32.66
N VAL A 890 6.84 25.81 32.16
CA VAL A 890 5.51 25.92 31.56
C VAL A 890 5.56 25.49 30.10
N LYS A 891 5.38 24.19 29.86
CA LYS A 891 5.39 23.64 28.49
C LYS A 891 4.02 23.62 27.82
N PHE A 892 2.95 23.64 28.60
CA PHE A 892 1.59 23.46 28.09
C PHE A 892 0.61 24.39 28.81
N LEU A 893 -0.34 24.93 28.05
CA LEU A 893 -1.43 25.73 28.58
C LEU A 893 -2.71 24.90 28.58
N ARG A 894 -3.41 24.88 29.72
CA ARG A 894 -4.72 24.26 29.85
C ARG A 894 -5.81 25.31 29.78
N TYR A 895 -6.90 25.00 29.10
CA TYR A 895 -8.02 25.91 28.93
C TYR A 895 -9.35 25.17 28.89
N TYR A 896 -10.41 25.87 29.30
CA TYR A 896 -11.80 25.50 29.11
C TYR A 896 -12.15 25.59 27.63
N ASP A 897 -12.76 24.52 27.12
CA ASP A 897 -13.19 24.42 25.73
C ASP A 897 -14.70 24.57 25.61
N GLY A 898 -15.40 23.56 25.10
CA GLY A 898 -16.87 23.52 25.10
C GLY A 898 -17.42 22.62 26.19
N SER A 899 -18.75 22.66 26.34
CA SER A 899 -19.48 21.70 27.17
C SER A 899 -19.22 20.26 26.72
N VAL A 900 -19.33 19.32 27.66
CA VAL A 900 -19.00 17.92 27.42
C VAL A 900 -19.84 17.31 26.29
N GLY A 901 -21.11 17.70 26.15
CA GLY A 901 -21.99 17.24 25.08
C GLY A 901 -22.11 15.70 25.02
N ILE A 902 -22.25 15.14 23.81
CA ILE A 902 -22.22 13.67 23.60
C ILE A 902 -20.81 13.15 23.82
N HIS A 903 -20.69 12.11 24.66
CA HIS A 903 -19.44 11.55 25.11
C HIS A 903 -19.61 10.09 25.58
N LEU A 904 -18.49 9.43 25.84
CA LEU A 904 -18.43 8.13 26.52
C LEU A 904 -17.72 8.33 27.86
N ASP A 905 -18.45 8.09 28.94
CA ASP A 905 -17.91 8.17 30.30
C ASP A 905 -17.00 6.95 30.59
N ILE A 906 -15.78 7.22 31.05
CA ILE A 906 -14.81 6.21 31.47
C ILE A 906 -14.28 6.48 32.88
N SER A 907 -14.99 7.28 33.67
CA SER A 907 -14.59 7.69 35.03
C SER A 907 -14.43 6.50 35.96
N ASN A 908 -15.21 5.44 35.78
CA ASN A 908 -15.07 4.17 36.52
C ASN A 908 -13.70 3.49 36.36
N LYS A 909 -12.90 3.86 35.35
CA LYS A 909 -11.53 3.35 35.16
C LYS A 909 -10.48 4.15 35.95
N TYR A 910 -10.89 5.21 36.64
CA TYR A 910 -10.03 6.13 37.40
C TYR A 910 -10.60 6.33 38.81
N PRO A 911 -10.55 5.30 39.67
CA PRO A 911 -11.00 5.41 41.06
C PRO A 911 -10.24 6.55 41.76
N GLY A 912 -10.98 7.39 42.51
CA GLY A 912 -10.44 8.59 43.19
C GLY A 912 -10.41 9.86 42.34
N SER A 913 -10.86 9.83 41.08
CA SER A 913 -11.02 11.05 40.28
C SER A 913 -12.14 11.94 40.82
N LYS A 914 -11.83 13.22 41.09
CA LYS A 914 -12.82 14.23 41.52
C LYS A 914 -13.72 14.73 40.39
N ASN A 915 -13.32 14.52 39.14
CA ASN A 915 -14.04 14.99 37.95
C ASN A 915 -14.28 13.84 36.97
N LYS A 916 -15.23 14.01 36.06
CA LYS A 916 -15.44 13.04 34.99
C LYS A 916 -14.25 12.96 34.05
N VAL A 917 -14.07 11.76 33.51
CA VAL A 917 -13.08 11.44 32.50
C VAL A 917 -13.80 10.85 31.31
N VAL A 918 -13.69 11.50 30.15
CA VAL A 918 -14.57 11.21 29.02
C VAL A 918 -13.80 11.05 27.71
N LEU A 919 -14.40 10.31 26.77
CA LEU A 919 -13.98 10.23 25.36
C LEU A 919 -15.01 10.95 24.48
N LYS A 920 -14.53 11.58 23.39
CA LYS A 920 -15.35 12.37 22.46
C LYS A 920 -15.38 11.75 21.06
N SER A 921 -16.20 12.35 20.20
CA SER A 921 -16.38 11.94 18.79
C SER A 921 -16.88 10.49 18.66
N ILE A 922 -17.97 10.19 19.36
CA ILE A 922 -18.59 8.85 19.35
C ILE A 922 -19.00 8.49 17.92
N LYS A 923 -18.57 7.32 17.45
CA LYS A 923 -18.77 6.88 16.06
C LYS A 923 -19.98 5.94 15.95
N GLY A 924 -20.87 6.27 15.02
CA GLY A 924 -22.07 5.53 14.65
C GLY A 924 -21.81 4.37 13.69
N VAL A 925 -22.59 3.30 13.80
CA VAL A 925 -22.73 2.24 12.78
C VAL A 925 -23.74 2.68 11.72
N ARG A 926 -24.89 3.14 12.17
CA ARG A 926 -26.08 3.49 11.39
C ARG A 926 -26.92 4.50 12.16
N ILE A 927 -27.93 5.05 11.49
CA ILE A 927 -29.08 5.68 12.15
C ILE A 927 -30.33 4.85 11.86
N ASP A 928 -31.26 4.85 12.80
CA ASP A 928 -32.57 4.20 12.67
C ASP A 928 -33.63 5.29 12.52
N ILE A 929 -34.36 5.28 11.41
CA ILE A 929 -35.39 6.27 11.07
C ILE A 929 -36.74 5.80 11.61
N TYR A 930 -37.45 6.73 12.24
CA TYR A 930 -38.76 6.54 12.82
C TYR A 930 -39.76 7.53 12.22
N LYS A 931 -41.03 7.13 12.13
CA LYS A 931 -42.14 7.97 11.65
C LYS A 931 -43.34 7.80 12.57
N ASN A 932 -43.99 8.89 12.96
CA ASN A 932 -45.23 8.83 13.72
C ASN A 932 -46.47 8.83 12.80
N THR A 933 -47.65 8.69 13.40
CA THR A 933 -48.96 8.70 12.71
C THR A 933 -49.24 10.01 11.97
N GLU A 934 -48.72 11.13 12.44
CA GLU A 934 -48.81 12.45 11.77
C GLU A 934 -47.82 12.61 10.59
N GLY A 935 -47.01 11.59 10.32
CA GLY A 935 -46.05 11.58 9.22
C GLY A 935 -44.72 12.30 9.51
N LYS A 936 -44.45 12.70 10.76
CA LYS A 936 -43.20 13.36 11.17
C LYS A 936 -42.08 12.33 11.37
N TYR A 937 -40.90 12.67 10.86
CA TYR A 937 -39.71 11.83 10.95
C TYR A 937 -38.79 12.22 12.12
N LYS A 938 -38.27 11.21 12.80
CA LYS A 938 -37.18 11.30 13.79
C LYS A 938 -36.14 10.23 13.51
N TYR A 939 -34.95 10.35 14.13
CA TYR A 939 -33.96 9.28 14.06
C TYR A 939 -33.17 9.09 15.34
N LEU A 940 -32.69 7.86 15.54
CA LEU A 940 -31.75 7.50 16.59
C LEU A 940 -30.42 7.05 15.99
N GLY A 941 -29.31 7.66 16.41
CA GLY A 941 -27.98 7.20 16.04
C GLY A 941 -27.53 6.00 16.87
N VAL A 942 -27.01 4.96 16.22
CA VAL A 942 -26.61 3.71 16.88
C VAL A 942 -25.07 3.59 16.90
N PRO A 943 -24.40 3.91 18.02
CA PRO A 943 -22.94 3.89 18.11
C PRO A 943 -22.36 2.48 18.24
N HIS A 944 -21.12 2.31 17.78
CA HIS A 944 -20.42 1.02 17.82
C HIS A 944 -20.32 0.40 19.22
N HIS A 945 -20.21 1.22 20.27
CA HIS A 945 -20.00 0.75 21.64
C HIS A 945 -21.26 0.20 22.33
N TRP A 946 -22.44 0.29 21.70
CA TRP A 946 -23.65 -0.37 22.17
C TRP A 946 -23.74 -1.85 21.79
N PHE A 947 -22.82 -2.33 20.94
CA PHE A 947 -22.80 -3.73 20.52
C PHE A 947 -21.86 -4.56 21.40
N ARG A 948 -22.35 -5.74 21.82
CA ARG A 948 -21.57 -6.79 22.48
C ARG A 948 -21.24 -7.91 21.50
N ASP A 949 -20.06 -8.50 21.63
CA ASP A 949 -19.57 -9.58 20.77
C ASP A 949 -19.86 -10.93 21.45
N ASP A 950 -20.71 -11.76 20.84
CA ASP A 950 -21.06 -13.11 21.33
C ASP A 950 -20.16 -14.21 20.72
N GLY A 951 -19.22 -13.83 19.85
CA GLY A 951 -18.39 -14.73 19.05
C GLY A 951 -18.71 -14.66 17.55
N ASN A 952 -19.98 -14.88 17.19
CA ASN A 952 -20.45 -14.99 15.80
C ASN A 952 -21.09 -13.69 15.29
N ASN A 953 -21.78 -12.97 16.17
CA ASN A 953 -22.54 -11.76 15.90
C ASN A 953 -22.17 -10.64 16.86
N LEU A 954 -22.58 -9.43 16.50
CA LEU A 954 -22.60 -8.26 17.36
C LEU A 954 -24.05 -7.98 17.76
N ILE A 955 -24.36 -8.07 19.05
CA ILE A 955 -25.71 -7.90 19.61
C ILE A 955 -25.84 -6.50 20.20
N LEU A 956 -26.86 -5.76 19.75
CA LEU A 956 -27.21 -4.44 20.25
C LEU A 956 -27.78 -4.52 21.67
N ASP A 957 -27.29 -3.66 22.54
CA ASP A 957 -27.81 -3.46 23.90
C ASP A 957 -29.16 -2.69 23.85
N MET A 958 -30.27 -3.44 23.90
CA MET A 958 -31.62 -2.89 23.78
C MET A 958 -32.02 -1.98 24.93
N GLU A 959 -31.46 -2.18 26.13
CA GLU A 959 -31.72 -1.30 27.27
C GLU A 959 -31.20 0.12 26.98
N LYS A 960 -29.94 0.22 26.57
CA LYS A 960 -29.33 1.49 26.15
C LYS A 960 -30.06 2.11 24.95
N TYR A 961 -30.46 1.28 23.99
CA TYR A 961 -31.16 1.71 22.81
C TYR A 961 -32.52 2.36 23.17
N ASN A 962 -33.32 1.70 23.99
CA ASN A 962 -34.62 2.18 24.41
C ASN A 962 -34.53 3.43 25.30
N GLN A 963 -33.57 3.49 26.22
CA GLN A 963 -33.31 4.70 27.01
C GLN A 963 -32.91 5.89 26.12
N ALA A 964 -32.09 5.64 25.08
CA ALA A 964 -31.65 6.70 24.17
C ALA A 964 -32.77 7.28 23.30
N LYS A 965 -33.79 6.49 22.97
CA LYS A 965 -34.99 6.96 22.26
C LYS A 965 -35.75 8.04 23.05
N LEU A 966 -35.84 7.86 24.37
CA LEU A 966 -36.63 8.71 25.26
C LEU A 966 -35.89 9.95 25.76
N LEU A 967 -34.63 10.17 25.34
CA LEU A 967 -33.88 11.36 25.75
C LEU A 967 -34.62 12.65 25.34
N PRO A 968 -34.55 13.75 26.13
CA PRO A 968 -35.32 14.97 25.90
C PRO A 968 -35.11 15.64 24.53
N TYR A 969 -33.98 15.38 23.87
CA TYR A 969 -33.69 15.92 22.54
C TYR A 969 -34.03 14.94 21.39
N LYS A 970 -34.55 13.76 21.72
CA LYS A 970 -35.00 12.72 20.79
C LYS A 970 -36.51 12.50 20.88
N GLU A 971 -37.05 12.23 22.08
CA GLU A 971 -38.48 12.07 22.32
C GLU A 971 -39.15 11.09 21.31
N ILE A 972 -38.55 9.91 21.13
CA ILE A 972 -39.09 8.84 20.28
C ILE A 972 -39.82 7.86 21.19
N ASP A 973 -41.09 8.17 21.47
CA ASP A 973 -42.01 7.33 22.24
C ASP A 973 -42.68 6.25 21.34
N ASP A 974 -43.70 5.59 21.89
CA ASP A 974 -44.41 4.50 21.21
C ASP A 974 -45.32 4.97 20.06
N SER A 975 -45.55 6.29 19.90
CA SER A 975 -46.25 6.84 18.73
C SER A 975 -45.39 6.80 17.45
N TYR A 976 -44.09 6.53 17.61
CA TYR A 976 -43.13 6.46 16.50
C TYR A 976 -42.82 5.00 16.13
N GLU A 977 -43.09 4.67 14.87
CA GLU A 977 -42.77 3.36 14.31
C GLU A 977 -41.41 3.37 13.60
N PHE A 978 -40.64 2.29 13.74
CA PHE A 978 -39.41 2.09 12.98
C PHE A 978 -39.71 1.86 11.49
N ILE A 979 -39.00 2.57 10.62
CA ILE A 979 -39.17 2.47 9.16
C ILE A 979 -38.00 1.75 8.51
N PHE A 980 -36.77 2.26 8.66
CA PHE A 980 -35.56 1.62 8.12
C PHE A 980 -34.29 2.15 8.79
N SER A 981 -33.17 1.46 8.58
CA SER A 981 -31.86 1.96 9.00
C SER A 981 -31.09 2.57 7.83
N LEU A 982 -30.39 3.68 8.04
CA LEU A 982 -29.41 4.21 7.09
C LEU A 982 -27.99 3.92 7.58
N TYR A 983 -27.27 3.11 6.80
CA TYR A 983 -25.85 2.84 6.95
C TYR A 983 -25.05 3.74 6.02
N ARG A 984 -23.76 3.92 6.35
CA ARG A 984 -22.87 4.71 5.50
C ARG A 984 -22.90 4.20 4.06
N ASN A 985 -23.07 5.14 3.14
CA ASN A 985 -23.24 4.98 1.71
C ASN A 985 -24.61 4.46 1.22
N ASP A 986 -25.62 4.35 2.10
CA ASP A 986 -26.99 4.09 1.64
C ASP A 986 -27.51 5.28 0.81
N LEU A 987 -28.23 4.96 -0.27
CA LEU A 987 -28.92 5.92 -1.12
C LEU A 987 -30.30 6.23 -0.54
N PHE A 988 -30.65 7.51 -0.45
CA PHE A 988 -31.97 7.92 -0.03
C PHE A 988 -32.35 9.27 -0.65
N THR A 989 -33.65 9.55 -0.70
CA THR A 989 -34.19 10.85 -1.10
C THR A 989 -34.88 11.53 0.07
N ILE A 990 -34.88 12.86 0.01
CA ILE A 990 -35.59 13.75 0.94
C ILE A 990 -36.49 14.65 0.10
N GLU A 991 -37.75 14.78 0.50
CA GLU A 991 -38.66 15.78 -0.05
C GLU A 991 -38.81 16.97 0.89
N LYS A 992 -38.62 18.16 0.33
CA LYS A 992 -38.73 19.44 1.04
C LYS A 992 -39.24 20.51 0.09
N LYS A 993 -40.32 21.20 0.46
CA LYS A 993 -40.90 22.32 -0.32
C LYS A 993 -41.08 21.97 -1.81
N ASP A 994 -41.68 20.82 -2.08
CA ASP A 994 -41.93 20.27 -3.43
C ASP A 994 -40.70 19.91 -4.28
N GLU A 995 -39.49 20.01 -3.72
CA GLU A 995 -38.26 19.49 -4.34
C GLU A 995 -37.88 18.13 -3.76
N THR A 996 -37.51 17.20 -4.64
CA THR A 996 -36.92 15.90 -4.26
C THR A 996 -35.41 15.97 -4.42
N LEU A 997 -34.69 15.84 -3.30
CA LEU A 997 -33.23 15.85 -3.27
C LEU A 997 -32.70 14.43 -3.02
N GLU A 998 -31.63 14.06 -3.72
CA GLU A 998 -31.05 12.73 -3.66
C GLU A 998 -29.62 12.75 -3.07
N TYR A 999 -29.38 11.89 -2.08
CA TYR A 999 -28.12 11.88 -1.35
C TYR A 999 -27.63 10.48 -0.97
N ILE A 1000 -26.34 10.44 -0.67
CA ILE A 1000 -25.67 9.32 -0.02
C ILE A 1000 -25.47 9.64 1.47
N PHE A 1001 -25.90 8.74 2.35
CA PHE A 1001 -25.72 8.94 3.79
C PHE A 1001 -24.26 8.77 4.22
N ILE A 1002 -23.72 9.71 4.99
CA ILE A 1002 -22.34 9.64 5.50
C ILE A 1002 -22.29 9.28 6.99
N GLY A 1003 -23.12 9.89 7.82
CA GLY A 1003 -23.14 9.62 9.26
C GLY A 1003 -23.97 10.59 10.08
N ASP A 1004 -24.10 10.28 11.37
CA ASP A 1004 -24.72 11.14 12.36
C ASP A 1004 -23.75 12.25 12.81
N ASN A 1005 -24.02 13.50 12.43
CA ASN A 1005 -23.09 14.61 12.62
C ASN A 1005 -23.36 15.38 13.92
N ASN A 1006 -24.62 15.70 14.21
CA ASN A 1006 -25.03 16.30 15.47
C ASN A 1006 -26.32 15.64 15.98
N PRO A 1007 -26.19 14.57 16.78
CA PRO A 1007 -27.34 13.80 17.25
C PRO A 1007 -28.31 14.61 18.13
N ARG A 1008 -27.82 15.62 18.87
CA ARG A 1008 -28.67 16.49 19.70
C ARG A 1008 -29.60 17.36 18.88
N ASN A 1009 -29.11 17.86 17.74
CA ASN A 1009 -29.87 18.75 16.86
C ASN A 1009 -30.52 18.01 15.68
N ASN A 1010 -30.54 16.67 15.74
CA ASN A 1010 -31.03 15.81 14.67
C ASN A 1010 -30.41 16.14 13.29
N VAL A 1011 -29.09 16.35 13.23
CA VAL A 1011 -28.39 16.67 11.98
C VAL A 1011 -27.56 15.50 11.47
N ILE A 1012 -27.85 15.08 10.25
CA ILE A 1012 -27.09 14.07 9.51
C ILE A 1012 -26.13 14.72 8.51
N GLU A 1013 -25.00 14.06 8.24
CA GLU A 1013 -24.08 14.41 7.15
C GLU A 1013 -24.38 13.52 5.94
N VAL A 1014 -24.35 14.12 4.76
CA VAL A 1014 -24.57 13.44 3.48
C VAL A 1014 -23.56 13.88 2.42
N ASP A 1015 -23.53 13.16 1.31
CA ASP A 1015 -22.72 13.48 0.13
C ASP A 1015 -23.54 13.29 -1.15
N TYR A 1016 -23.00 13.78 -2.27
CA TYR A 1016 -23.64 13.67 -3.58
C TYR A 1016 -23.52 12.26 -4.16
N VAL A 1017 -24.50 11.85 -4.96
CA VAL A 1017 -24.51 10.53 -5.61
C VAL A 1017 -23.51 10.44 -6.76
N HIS A 1018 -23.49 11.46 -7.62
CA HIS A 1018 -22.79 11.45 -8.91
C HIS A 1018 -21.39 12.09 -8.86
N LYS A 1019 -21.01 12.76 -7.76
CA LYS A 1019 -19.73 13.46 -7.65
C LYS A 1019 -19.15 13.39 -6.25
N LYS A 1020 -17.85 13.66 -6.15
CA LYS A 1020 -17.18 13.83 -4.86
C LYS A 1020 -17.26 15.29 -4.44
N ARG A 1021 -17.56 15.56 -3.17
CA ARG A 1021 -17.41 16.90 -2.60
C ARG A 1021 -15.97 17.42 -2.76
N ASN A 1022 -15.81 18.66 -3.22
CA ASN A 1022 -14.51 19.31 -3.27
C ASN A 1022 -14.05 19.66 -1.84
N SER A 1023 -12.75 19.57 -1.54
CA SER A 1023 -12.23 19.90 -0.20
C SER A 1023 -12.49 21.35 0.22
N LYS A 1024 -12.71 22.26 -0.74
CA LYS A 1024 -13.04 23.68 -0.50
C LYS A 1024 -14.53 23.93 -0.25
N GLU A 1025 -15.42 23.00 -0.59
CA GLU A 1025 -16.87 23.14 -0.37
C GLU A 1025 -17.24 22.81 1.07
N GLU A 1026 -18.28 23.42 1.62
CA GLU A 1026 -18.81 23.03 2.92
C GLU A 1026 -19.42 21.63 2.91
N ARG A 1027 -19.44 20.95 4.06
CA ARG A 1027 -20.09 19.64 4.18
C ARG A 1027 -21.60 19.81 4.11
N VAL A 1028 -22.26 18.98 3.32
CA VAL A 1028 -23.71 18.99 3.21
C VAL A 1028 -24.32 18.33 4.44
N ARG A 1029 -25.23 19.03 5.12
CA ARG A 1029 -25.86 18.62 6.37
C ARG A 1029 -27.36 18.88 6.33
N PHE A 1030 -28.14 17.95 6.86
CA PHE A 1030 -29.59 18.05 6.91
C PHE A 1030 -30.12 17.83 8.32
N SER A 1031 -31.02 18.71 8.77
CA SER A 1031 -31.77 18.47 9.99
C SER A 1031 -33.01 17.62 9.66
N VAL A 1032 -33.12 16.47 10.32
CA VAL A 1032 -34.27 15.58 10.23
C VAL A 1032 -35.33 16.07 11.21
N GLY A 1033 -36.50 16.48 10.70
CA GLY A 1033 -37.57 17.05 11.51
C GLY A 1033 -38.62 17.79 10.67
N LYS A 1034 -39.14 18.91 11.19
CA LYS A 1034 -40.35 19.62 10.68
C LYS A 1034 -40.36 19.98 9.18
N THR A 1035 -39.20 20.18 8.56
CA THR A 1035 -39.13 20.65 7.15
C THR A 1035 -39.11 19.54 6.10
N ILE A 1036 -39.06 18.27 6.53
CA ILE A 1036 -39.00 17.12 5.63
C ILE A 1036 -40.38 16.46 5.59
N SER A 1037 -40.99 16.38 4.40
CA SER A 1037 -42.28 15.73 4.19
C SER A 1037 -42.14 14.22 3.98
N ARG A 1038 -41.08 13.77 3.31
CA ARG A 1038 -40.83 12.35 3.03
C ARG A 1038 -39.35 12.01 3.01
N ILE A 1039 -39.01 10.84 3.55
CA ILE A 1039 -37.69 10.21 3.44
C ILE A 1039 -37.87 8.83 2.85
N THR A 1040 -37.22 8.55 1.71
CA THR A 1040 -37.31 7.26 1.02
C THR A 1040 -35.93 6.65 0.86
N LYS A 1041 -35.74 5.42 1.34
CA LYS A 1041 -34.49 4.65 1.17
C LYS A 1041 -34.54 3.82 -0.11
N PHE A 1042 -33.38 3.66 -0.76
CA PHE A 1042 -33.21 2.78 -1.90
C PHE A 1042 -32.09 1.76 -1.65
N ASN A 1043 -32.38 0.48 -1.89
CA ASN A 1043 -31.34 -0.51 -2.09
C ASN A 1043 -30.82 -0.40 -3.52
N VAL A 1044 -29.50 -0.43 -3.68
CA VAL A 1044 -28.87 -0.30 -4.99
C VAL A 1044 -28.00 -1.53 -5.26
N ASP A 1045 -28.27 -2.23 -6.36
CA ASP A 1045 -27.43 -3.37 -6.74
C ASP A 1045 -26.05 -2.92 -7.27
N VAL A 1046 -25.18 -3.86 -7.61
CA VAL A 1046 -23.82 -3.54 -8.07
C VAL A 1046 -23.77 -2.85 -9.44
N LEU A 1047 -24.85 -2.90 -10.23
CA LEU A 1047 -24.98 -2.20 -11.52
C LEU A 1047 -25.51 -0.78 -11.33
N GLY A 1048 -26.14 -0.48 -10.18
CA GLY A 1048 -26.73 0.82 -9.91
C GLY A 1048 -28.24 0.85 -10.11
N ASN A 1049 -28.89 -0.31 -10.31
CA ASN A 1049 -30.35 -0.39 -10.34
C ASN A 1049 -30.90 -0.20 -8.93
N ARG A 1050 -31.95 0.60 -8.82
CA ARG A 1050 -32.51 1.09 -7.56
C ARG A 1050 -33.79 0.34 -7.24
N TYR A 1051 -33.94 -0.07 -5.98
CA TYR A 1051 -35.12 -0.76 -5.47
C TYR A 1051 -35.59 0.02 -4.23
N LYS A 1052 -36.81 0.57 -4.31
CA LYS A 1052 -37.40 1.35 -3.22
C LYS A 1052 -37.61 0.46 -1.99
N VAL A 1053 -37.30 1.00 -0.81
CA VAL A 1053 -37.50 0.32 0.48
C VAL A 1053 -38.63 1.02 1.21
N GLU A 1054 -39.78 0.35 1.31
CA GLU A 1054 -40.95 0.89 2.04
C GLU A 1054 -40.76 0.79 3.56
N LYS A 1055 -40.36 -0.39 4.04
CA LYS A 1055 -40.11 -0.67 5.46
C LYS A 1055 -39.11 -1.82 5.61
N GLU A 1056 -38.23 -1.73 6.59
CA GLU A 1056 -37.32 -2.81 6.99
C GLU A 1056 -37.75 -3.41 8.32
N GLU A 1057 -37.38 -4.66 8.56
CA GLU A 1057 -37.42 -5.24 9.90
C GLU A 1057 -36.29 -4.68 10.75
N PHE A 1058 -36.60 -4.34 12.00
CA PHE A 1058 -35.60 -3.87 12.95
C PHE A 1058 -34.58 -4.98 13.25
N ARG A 1059 -33.28 -4.66 13.12
CA ARG A 1059 -32.19 -5.61 13.38
C ARG A 1059 -31.38 -5.20 14.60
N SER A 1060 -31.49 -5.98 15.66
CA SER A 1060 -30.64 -5.89 16.86
C SER A 1060 -29.29 -6.59 16.70
N THR A 1061 -29.09 -7.38 15.64
CA THR A 1061 -27.85 -8.12 15.40
C THR A 1061 -27.14 -7.64 14.13
N LEU A 1062 -25.80 -7.66 14.17
CA LEU A 1062 -24.94 -7.47 13.01
C LEU A 1062 -24.01 -8.67 12.85
N GLN A 1063 -23.87 -9.14 11.61
CA GLN A 1063 -22.87 -10.16 11.28
C GLN A 1063 -21.45 -9.57 11.35
N LYS A 1064 -20.51 -10.36 11.87
CA LYS A 1064 -19.16 -9.92 12.21
C LYS A 1064 -18.18 -9.82 11.04
#